data_AF-A0A553P1C5-F1
#
_entry.id   AF-A0A553P1C5-F1
#
_cell.length_a   1.000
_cell.length_b   1.000
_cell.length_c   1.000
_cell.angle_alpha   90.00
_cell.angle_beta   90.00
_cell.angle_gamma   90.00
#
_symmetry.space_group_name_H-M   'P 1'
#
loop_
_entity.id
_entity.type
_entity.pdbx_description
1 polymer ?
#
loop_
_entity_poly.entity_id
_entity_poly.type
_entity_poly.pdbx_seq_one_letter_code
_entity_poly.pdbx_strand_id
1 'polypeptide(L)'
;VFGRIEETTRPVCPIVSSEPKPESSNAEYGVNPSDITYVDQGFKALQEAEDCQSLLKKHLTKEILDELKILKTRTFGSTLKDVIQSGIENIDSGVGVYAPDPEAYGVFANLFDPIIEDYHGGFSKSQKHPPSHFGNPEDFGDLDPDREFIVSTRIRCGRSIEGFPFNPNMKKEDYENMEKLVSETLEKFDGELKGTYHSLESMSPETQRELVDQHYLFKQGDRFLEAANAIRHWPSGRGIFFNDERSFLVWCGEEDHLRIISMQNGGHVGEVYGRLVRALEEMEKEFKYSHDERLGFLTFCPTNLGTTIRASVHIKLPRLAAEGGIEMLQKHGDEHQLQVRGSSGEHSEAVGGLYDISNRERMGLTEYQAVKKIFKMPQPFPEIKSSHSLVAKHVTKEKWDKLSDIVTKTSGFTLAKAIACAVEFDNQHCGIYAGDEDSYIDFADVFDPLICEYHGLKPDFKHVSDMDSSKLQGNVNPEVPVHSVRIRVGRSIQGYGLSPGITKEQRVGVEELFKNACKKFSGDLSGQYFALTGMDEKVRQQLVDDHFLFMSGDPNLKVAGMERDWPEGRGIFHNEAKTFLVWVNEEDQLRIISMQKGGDVKGVFERLARGIQAVGESVKAESGKDFILSEKFGYVHSCPTNLGTGMRASVHVDLPGWTKEGVDLLKKRCEELKVQPRGTRGESGGQTGHTYDISNKHRLGYSEVELVQTMIDGVNTLYKEDVELQKKHGM
;
A
#
# COMPACT_ATOMS: atom_id res chain seq x y z
N VAL A 1 -6.91 50.45 -12.56
CA VAL A 1 -8.24 50.12 -12.00
C VAL A 1 -8.03 48.94 -11.07
N PHE A 2 -7.68 49.22 -9.81
CA PHE A 2 -7.54 48.21 -8.76
C PHE A 2 -8.71 48.42 -7.80
N GLY A 3 -9.68 47.51 -7.83
CA GLY A 3 -10.86 47.51 -6.97
C GLY A 3 -10.56 46.77 -5.68
N ARG A 4 -10.74 47.47 -4.56
CA ARG A 4 -10.79 46.92 -3.19
C ARG A 4 -11.98 45.97 -3.08
N ILE A 5 -11.78 44.81 -2.46
CA ILE A 5 -12.86 43.99 -1.93
C ILE A 5 -12.91 44.29 -0.43
N GLU A 6 -14.07 44.76 0.01
CA GLU A 6 -14.42 45.06 1.40
C GLU A 6 -14.60 43.75 2.19
N GLU A 7 -13.94 43.65 3.34
CA GLU A 7 -14.22 42.63 4.35
C GLU A 7 -15.54 42.97 5.05
N THR A 8 -16.58 42.20 4.76
CA THR A 8 -17.82 42.21 5.54
C THR A 8 -17.62 41.44 6.85
N THR A 9 -17.72 42.18 7.94
CA THR A 9 -17.71 41.73 9.34
C THR A 9 -18.75 40.63 9.61
N ARG A 10 -18.30 39.45 10.05
CA ARG A 10 -19.14 38.39 10.65
C ARG A 10 -19.40 38.70 12.14
N PRO A 11 -20.57 38.37 12.70
CA PRO A 11 -20.83 38.54 14.12
C PRO A 11 -20.07 37.47 14.91
N VAL A 12 -19.16 37.93 15.77
CA VAL A 12 -18.38 37.11 16.70
C VAL A 12 -19.26 36.78 17.90
N CYS A 13 -19.62 35.51 18.09
CA CYS A 13 -20.01 35.00 19.41
C CYS A 13 -18.83 35.24 20.37
N PRO A 14 -19.05 35.69 21.61
CA PRO A 14 -17.97 36.13 22.48
C PRO A 14 -17.12 34.93 22.89
N ILE A 15 -15.99 34.74 22.20
CA ILE A 15 -14.90 33.90 22.65
C ILE A 15 -14.33 34.62 23.88
N VAL A 16 -14.63 34.08 25.06
CA VAL A 16 -13.93 34.46 26.29
C VAL A 16 -12.47 34.01 26.12
N SER A 17 -11.62 34.92 25.63
CA SER A 17 -10.18 34.72 25.59
C SER A 17 -9.65 34.79 27.02
N SER A 18 -9.48 33.65 27.68
CA SER A 18 -8.71 33.57 28.92
C SER A 18 -7.25 33.26 28.61
N GLU A 19 -6.41 34.29 28.51
CA GLU A 19 -4.97 34.12 28.71
C GLU A 19 -4.72 33.61 30.14
N PRO A 20 -3.86 32.60 30.37
CA PRO A 20 -3.56 32.15 31.71
C PRO A 20 -2.59 33.13 32.38
N LYS A 21 -3.09 33.93 33.33
CA LYS A 21 -2.23 34.61 34.31
C LYS A 21 -1.66 33.59 35.31
N PRO A 22 -0.38 33.67 35.68
CA PRO A 22 0.18 32.82 36.73
C PRO A 22 -0.01 33.51 38.08
N GLU A 23 -1.06 33.16 38.83
CA GLU A 23 -1.16 33.51 40.25
C GLU A 23 -1.66 32.33 41.09
N SER A 24 -0.90 32.07 42.13
CA SER A 24 -1.11 31.09 43.18
C SER A 24 -2.36 31.40 44.01
N SER A 25 -3.26 30.44 44.17
CA SER A 25 -3.90 30.10 45.45
C SER A 25 -4.77 28.85 45.30
N ASN A 26 -4.68 27.96 46.28
CA ASN A 26 -5.55 26.81 46.48
C ASN A 26 -7.01 27.25 46.62
N ALA A 27 -7.76 27.25 45.52
CA ALA A 27 -9.21 27.14 45.57
C ALA A 27 -9.57 25.66 45.46
N GLU A 28 -9.82 25.04 46.63
CA GLU A 28 -10.44 23.73 46.73
C GLU A 28 -11.76 23.72 45.95
N TYR A 29 -11.77 23.04 44.80
CA TYR A 29 -13.01 22.61 44.18
C TYR A 29 -13.20 21.11 44.47
N GLY A 30 -13.51 20.77 45.72
CA GLY A 30 -13.77 19.38 46.10
C GLY A 30 -14.94 18.78 45.31
N VAL A 31 -14.81 17.50 44.95
CA VAL A 31 -15.94 16.68 44.49
C VAL A 31 -17.00 16.68 45.60
N ASN A 32 -18.29 16.75 45.24
CA ASN A 32 -19.35 16.79 46.23
C ASN A 32 -19.30 15.51 47.10
N PRO A 33 -19.28 15.62 48.45
CA PRO A 33 -19.26 14.46 49.33
C PRO A 33 -20.35 13.42 49.06
N SER A 34 -21.51 13.83 48.53
CA SER A 34 -22.57 12.89 48.13
C SER A 34 -22.18 12.02 46.94
N ASP A 35 -21.41 12.56 45.99
CA ASP A 35 -20.95 11.80 44.82
C ASP A 35 -19.86 10.81 45.21
N ILE A 36 -18.94 11.21 46.11
CA ILE A 36 -17.95 10.30 46.70
C ILE A 36 -18.66 9.15 47.42
N THR A 37 -19.69 9.47 48.22
CA THR A 37 -20.48 8.47 48.95
C THR A 37 -21.21 7.52 48.00
N TYR A 38 -21.82 8.05 46.93
CA TYR A 38 -22.48 7.24 45.90
C TYR A 38 -21.50 6.27 45.23
N VAL A 39 -20.32 6.76 44.86
CA VAL A 39 -19.28 5.95 44.19
C VAL A 39 -18.72 4.87 45.12
N ASP A 40 -18.46 5.18 46.39
CA ASP A 40 -18.02 4.18 47.38
C ASP A 40 -19.09 3.09 47.62
N GLN A 41 -20.37 3.46 47.67
CA GLN A 41 -21.48 2.51 47.82
C GLN A 41 -21.69 1.66 46.56
N GLY A 42 -21.65 2.29 45.39
CA GLY A 42 -21.79 1.62 44.10
C GLY A 42 -20.66 0.65 43.83
N PHE A 43 -19.41 1.00 44.17
CA PHE A 43 -18.29 0.08 44.13
C PHE A 43 -18.55 -1.16 44.98
N LYS A 44 -19.00 -0.98 46.22
CA LYS A 44 -19.32 -2.12 47.10
C LYS A 44 -20.39 -3.02 46.50
N ALA A 45 -21.49 -2.45 46.01
CA ALA A 45 -22.56 -3.21 45.37
C ALA A 45 -22.08 -3.97 44.12
N LEU A 46 -21.24 -3.33 43.31
CA LEU A 46 -20.66 -3.92 42.11
C LEU A 46 -19.75 -5.12 42.43
N GLN A 47 -18.96 -5.04 43.50
CA GLN A 47 -18.11 -6.15 43.95
C GLN A 47 -18.94 -7.30 44.55
N GLU A 48 -20.05 -7.00 45.22
CA GLU A 48 -20.98 -7.99 45.79
C GLU A 48 -21.86 -8.68 44.71
N ALA A 49 -22.03 -8.08 43.54
CA ALA A 49 -22.83 -8.65 42.46
C ALA A 49 -22.09 -9.78 41.71
N GLU A 50 -22.22 -11.02 42.17
CA GLU A 50 -21.51 -12.20 41.61
C GLU A 50 -21.71 -12.36 40.10
N ASP A 51 -22.92 -12.11 39.58
CA ASP A 51 -23.27 -12.26 38.17
C ASP A 51 -22.79 -11.12 37.26
N CYS A 52 -22.27 -10.01 37.83
CA CYS A 52 -21.75 -8.91 37.04
C CYS A 52 -20.40 -9.27 36.40
N GLN A 53 -20.33 -9.17 35.07
CA GLN A 53 -19.12 -9.44 34.25
C GLN A 53 -18.60 -8.18 33.54
N SER A 54 -19.04 -6.98 33.98
CA SER A 54 -18.69 -5.73 33.31
C SER A 54 -17.19 -5.42 33.36
N LEU A 55 -16.68 -4.77 32.32
CA LEU A 55 -15.31 -4.24 32.32
C LEU A 55 -15.09 -3.20 33.44
N LEU A 56 -16.13 -2.44 33.81
CA LEU A 56 -16.11 -1.58 34.98
C LEU A 56 -15.76 -2.37 36.25
N LYS A 57 -16.48 -3.47 36.53
CA LYS A 57 -16.20 -4.29 37.72
C LYS A 57 -14.81 -4.89 37.71
N LYS A 58 -14.37 -5.35 36.53
CA LYS A 58 -13.05 -5.96 36.33
C LYS A 58 -11.91 -4.99 36.63
N HIS A 59 -12.03 -3.74 36.20
CA HIS A 59 -10.93 -2.77 36.19
C HIS A 59 -11.02 -1.68 37.25
N LEU A 60 -12.20 -1.42 37.83
CA LEU A 60 -12.31 -0.53 38.99
C LEU A 60 -11.85 -1.29 40.24
N THR A 61 -10.60 -1.15 40.63
CA THR A 61 -10.08 -1.67 41.92
C THR A 61 -10.31 -0.66 43.05
N LYS A 62 -10.10 -1.09 44.30
CA LYS A 62 -10.21 -0.17 45.44
C LYS A 62 -9.18 0.96 45.37
N GLU A 63 -7.97 0.66 44.92
CA GLU A 63 -6.90 1.62 44.72
C GLU A 63 -7.27 2.67 43.66
N ILE A 64 -7.78 2.21 42.51
CA ILE A 64 -8.24 3.09 41.43
C ILE A 64 -9.44 3.94 41.89
N LEU A 65 -10.39 3.34 42.61
CA LEU A 65 -11.53 4.05 43.18
C LEU A 65 -11.09 5.20 44.10
N ASP A 66 -10.20 4.90 45.06
CA ASP A 66 -9.76 5.88 46.05
C ASP A 66 -8.95 7.02 45.42
N GLU A 67 -8.20 6.73 44.36
CA GLU A 67 -7.51 7.75 43.54
C GLU A 67 -8.50 8.63 42.78
N LEU A 68 -9.43 8.02 42.04
CA LEU A 68 -10.23 8.72 41.04
C LEU A 68 -11.47 9.43 41.62
N LYS A 69 -12.03 8.96 42.74
CA LYS A 69 -13.29 9.49 43.30
C LYS A 69 -13.22 10.94 43.78
N ILE A 70 -12.02 11.47 44.00
CA ILE A 70 -11.77 12.85 44.41
C ILE A 70 -11.41 13.77 43.23
N LEU A 71 -11.35 13.24 42.02
CA LEU A 71 -10.98 13.98 40.81
C LEU A 71 -12.22 14.49 40.08
N LYS A 72 -12.01 15.57 39.33
CA LYS A 72 -12.98 16.09 38.38
C LYS A 72 -12.32 16.74 37.17
N THR A 73 -13.01 16.77 36.05
CA THR A 73 -12.54 17.45 34.83
C THR A 73 -12.50 18.96 35.05
N ARG A 74 -11.56 19.63 34.39
CA ARG A 74 -11.27 21.04 34.63
C ARG A 74 -12.32 21.93 34.00
N THR A 75 -12.67 21.65 32.75
CA THR A 75 -13.56 22.52 31.97
C THR A 75 -15.03 22.27 32.29
N PHE A 76 -15.44 21.01 32.41
CA PHE A 76 -16.85 20.63 32.55
C PHE A 76 -17.23 20.18 33.96
N GLY A 77 -16.25 19.94 34.83
CA GLY A 77 -16.49 19.57 36.22
C GLY A 77 -17.03 18.16 36.43
N SER A 78 -16.88 17.29 35.42
CA SER A 78 -17.36 15.91 35.47
C SER A 78 -16.59 15.08 36.48
N THR A 79 -17.27 14.16 37.14
CA THR A 79 -16.75 13.34 38.23
C THR A 79 -16.72 11.86 37.88
N LEU A 80 -16.09 11.04 38.72
CA LEU A 80 -16.11 9.58 38.55
C LEU A 80 -17.54 9.02 38.58
N LYS A 81 -18.46 9.64 39.33
CA LYS A 81 -19.87 9.24 39.35
C LYS A 81 -20.48 9.27 37.94
N ASP A 82 -20.29 10.38 37.22
CA ASP A 82 -20.83 10.55 35.87
C ASP A 82 -20.27 9.49 34.90
N VAL A 83 -19.06 8.99 35.16
CA VAL A 83 -18.41 7.94 34.38
C VAL A 83 -19.03 6.56 34.60
N ILE A 84 -19.32 6.20 35.86
CA ILE A 84 -19.60 4.81 36.25
C ILE A 84 -21.06 4.53 36.62
N GLN A 85 -21.89 5.56 36.80
CA GLN A 85 -23.27 5.43 37.31
C GLN A 85 -24.12 4.43 36.50
N SER A 86 -23.99 4.41 35.16
CA SER A 86 -24.71 3.44 34.35
C SER A 86 -24.33 2.00 34.66
N GLY A 87 -23.05 1.71 34.89
CA GLY A 87 -22.58 0.35 35.21
C GLY A 87 -22.92 -0.08 36.64
N ILE A 88 -23.03 0.87 37.58
CA ILE A 88 -23.53 0.60 38.93
C ILE A 88 -25.02 0.24 38.90
N GLU A 89 -25.82 1.01 38.18
CA GLU A 89 -27.28 0.84 38.14
C GLU A 89 -27.71 -0.34 37.25
N ASN A 90 -26.87 -0.70 36.27
CA ASN A 90 -27.13 -1.76 35.31
C ASN A 90 -25.99 -2.79 35.33
N ILE A 91 -26.01 -3.68 36.33
CA ILE A 91 -24.95 -4.67 36.59
C ILE A 91 -24.74 -5.69 35.45
N ASP A 92 -25.68 -5.78 34.52
CA ASP A 92 -25.59 -6.62 33.32
C ASP A 92 -24.95 -5.91 32.11
N SER A 93 -24.42 -4.69 32.31
CA SER A 93 -23.62 -3.99 31.32
C SER A 93 -22.36 -4.79 30.94
N GLY A 94 -22.05 -4.87 29.64
CA GLY A 94 -20.77 -5.44 29.19
C GLY A 94 -19.56 -4.56 29.54
N VAL A 95 -19.70 -3.23 29.39
CA VAL A 95 -18.62 -2.27 29.67
C VAL A 95 -18.87 -1.53 30.97
N GLY A 96 -19.97 -0.77 31.07
CA GLY A 96 -20.39 -0.09 32.31
C GLY A 96 -19.80 1.29 32.55
N VAL A 97 -19.01 1.84 31.62
CA VAL A 97 -18.50 3.23 31.71
C VAL A 97 -18.85 4.05 30.47
N TYR A 98 -19.05 5.34 30.68
CA TYR A 98 -19.20 6.34 29.62
C TYR A 98 -18.35 7.56 29.94
N ALA A 99 -17.82 8.24 28.93
CA ALA A 99 -17.14 9.51 29.11
C ALA A 99 -18.19 10.62 29.25
N PRO A 100 -18.18 11.46 30.30
CA PRO A 100 -19.07 12.60 30.40
C PRO A 100 -18.60 13.82 29.60
N ASP A 101 -17.33 13.86 29.21
CA ASP A 101 -16.72 14.89 28.38
C ASP A 101 -15.38 14.39 27.79
N PRO A 102 -14.75 15.14 26.86
CA PRO A 102 -13.46 14.78 26.28
C PRO A 102 -12.28 14.63 27.26
N GLU A 103 -12.23 15.46 28.32
CA GLU A 103 -11.14 15.44 29.32
C GLU A 103 -11.19 14.20 30.21
N ALA A 104 -12.37 13.58 30.34
CA ALA A 104 -12.58 12.40 31.17
C ALA A 104 -11.66 11.22 30.80
N TYR A 105 -11.34 11.06 29.51
CA TYR A 105 -10.40 10.04 29.05
C TYR A 105 -8.98 10.23 29.60
N GLY A 106 -8.57 11.48 29.86
CA GLY A 106 -7.28 11.79 30.47
C GLY A 106 -7.34 11.77 32.00
N VAL A 107 -8.37 12.39 32.58
CA VAL A 107 -8.51 12.52 34.04
C VAL A 107 -8.77 11.18 34.72
N PHE A 108 -9.55 10.30 34.09
CA PHE A 108 -9.88 8.97 34.59
C PHE A 108 -9.16 7.86 33.81
N ALA A 109 -7.99 8.16 33.24
CA ALA A 109 -7.23 7.24 32.39
C ALA A 109 -6.92 5.90 33.07
N ASN A 110 -6.65 5.90 34.39
CA ASN A 110 -6.38 4.67 35.14
C ASN A 110 -7.55 3.67 35.14
N LEU A 111 -8.78 4.14 34.86
CA LEU A 111 -9.94 3.28 34.62
C LEU A 111 -10.21 3.06 33.13
N PHE A 112 -10.14 4.11 32.30
CA PHE A 112 -10.45 4.00 30.88
C PHE A 112 -9.42 3.19 30.09
N ASP A 113 -8.12 3.38 30.32
CA ASP A 113 -7.06 2.70 29.57
C ASP A 113 -7.15 1.17 29.64
N PRO A 114 -7.25 0.52 30.82
CA PRO A 114 -7.38 -0.93 30.87
C PRO A 114 -8.70 -1.43 30.27
N ILE A 115 -9.79 -0.65 30.34
CA ILE A 115 -11.06 -0.98 29.67
C ILE A 115 -10.92 -0.91 28.14
N ILE A 116 -10.25 0.12 27.63
CA ILE A 116 -9.98 0.31 26.20
C ILE A 116 -9.08 -0.81 25.68
N GLU A 117 -8.01 -1.13 26.40
CA GLU A 117 -7.08 -2.20 26.03
C GLU A 117 -7.78 -3.57 25.98
N ASP A 118 -8.65 -3.87 26.95
CA ASP A 118 -9.41 -5.12 27.00
C ASP A 118 -10.46 -5.21 25.88
N TYR A 119 -11.21 -4.13 25.64
CA TYR A 119 -12.27 -4.12 24.63
C TYR A 119 -11.73 -4.09 23.20
N HIS A 120 -10.68 -3.29 22.94
CA HIS A 120 -10.12 -3.07 21.60
C HIS A 120 -8.93 -3.99 21.30
N GLY A 121 -8.96 -5.22 21.79
CA GLY A 121 -8.05 -6.28 21.37
C GLY A 121 -6.58 -6.02 21.68
N GLY A 122 -6.29 -5.36 22.80
CA GLY A 122 -4.93 -5.05 23.25
C GLY A 122 -4.41 -3.68 22.80
N PHE A 123 -5.27 -2.74 22.39
CA PHE A 123 -4.87 -1.37 22.11
C PHE A 123 -4.39 -0.66 23.39
N SER A 124 -3.10 -0.76 23.66
CA SER A 124 -2.47 -0.33 24.91
C SER A 124 -2.22 1.18 24.96
N LYS A 125 -1.97 1.70 26.16
CA LYS A 125 -1.65 3.11 26.40
C LYS A 125 -0.39 3.63 25.68
N SER A 126 0.48 2.75 25.18
CA SER A 126 1.69 3.13 24.45
C SER A 126 1.51 3.20 22.93
N GLN A 127 0.41 2.64 22.40
CA GLN A 127 0.06 2.75 20.99
C GLN A 127 -0.58 4.09 20.69
N LYS A 128 -0.64 4.48 19.42
CA LYS A 128 -1.38 5.67 18.95
C LYS A 128 -2.29 5.27 17.79
N HIS A 129 -3.48 5.86 17.75
CA HIS A 129 -4.36 5.76 16.60
C HIS A 129 -3.70 6.48 15.40
N PRO A 130 -3.72 5.90 14.18
CA PRO A 130 -3.20 6.61 13.02
C PRO A 130 -4.02 7.87 12.74
N PRO A 131 -3.44 8.92 12.12
CA PRO A 131 -4.21 10.07 11.65
C PRO A 131 -5.34 9.64 10.71
N SER A 132 -6.45 10.40 10.72
CA SER A 132 -7.58 10.17 9.82
C SER A 132 -7.13 10.14 8.36
N HIS A 133 -7.59 9.12 7.61
CA HIS A 133 -7.25 8.94 6.21
C HIS A 133 -8.33 8.14 5.49
N PHE A 134 -9.09 8.82 4.64
CA PHE A 134 -10.22 8.26 3.90
C PHE A 134 -9.85 7.55 2.58
N GLY A 135 -8.60 7.68 2.11
CA GLY A 135 -8.15 7.02 0.87
C GLY A 135 -8.96 7.43 -0.37
N ASN A 136 -8.98 6.58 -1.40
CA ASN A 136 -9.82 6.81 -2.58
C ASN A 136 -11.09 5.94 -2.51
N PRO A 137 -12.29 6.53 -2.34
CA PRO A 137 -13.54 5.76 -2.35
C PRO A 137 -13.76 4.93 -3.63
N GLU A 138 -13.20 5.35 -4.77
CA GLU A 138 -13.30 4.61 -6.04
C GLU A 138 -12.55 3.27 -6.02
N ASP A 139 -11.67 3.06 -5.03
CA ASP A 139 -11.05 1.76 -4.84
C ASP A 139 -12.11 0.69 -4.49
N PHE A 140 -13.28 1.08 -4.01
CA PHE A 140 -14.38 0.17 -3.69
C PHE A 140 -15.42 0.15 -4.82
N GLY A 141 -15.63 -1.02 -5.43
CA GLY A 141 -16.65 -1.23 -6.46
C GLY A 141 -18.00 -1.67 -5.92
N ASP A 142 -18.87 -2.09 -6.83
CA ASP A 142 -20.07 -2.86 -6.49
C ASP A 142 -19.69 -4.32 -6.23
N LEU A 143 -19.92 -4.77 -5.01
CA LEU A 143 -19.62 -6.14 -4.56
C LEU A 143 -20.61 -7.17 -5.11
N ASP A 144 -21.77 -6.73 -5.56
CA ASP A 144 -22.83 -7.60 -6.09
C ASP A 144 -23.62 -6.86 -7.19
N PRO A 145 -22.98 -6.63 -8.37
CA PRO A 145 -23.60 -5.88 -9.46
C PRO A 145 -24.91 -6.50 -9.96
N ASP A 146 -25.02 -7.82 -9.87
CA ASP A 146 -26.20 -8.59 -10.28
C ASP A 146 -27.31 -8.61 -9.19
N ARG A 147 -27.03 -8.05 -8.00
CA ARG A 147 -27.94 -7.94 -6.85
C ARG A 147 -28.52 -9.27 -6.39
N GLU A 148 -27.71 -10.32 -6.43
CA GLU A 148 -28.11 -11.68 -6.07
C GLU A 148 -28.16 -11.90 -4.55
N PHE A 149 -27.29 -11.22 -3.80
CA PHE A 149 -27.03 -11.48 -2.38
C PHE A 149 -27.16 -10.22 -1.51
N ILE A 150 -26.54 -9.11 -1.89
CA ILE A 150 -26.46 -7.90 -1.06
C ILE A 150 -27.75 -7.09 -1.23
N VAL A 151 -28.48 -6.95 -0.13
CA VAL A 151 -29.72 -6.17 -0.06
C VAL A 151 -29.41 -4.69 0.08
N SER A 152 -28.51 -4.33 0.99
CA SER A 152 -28.12 -2.95 1.23
C SER A 152 -26.73 -2.83 1.83
N THR A 153 -26.12 -1.67 1.61
CA THR A 153 -24.83 -1.27 2.16
C THR A 153 -25.03 -0.03 3.03
N ARG A 154 -24.39 0.00 4.20
CA ARG A 154 -24.51 1.10 5.16
C ARG A 154 -23.18 1.35 5.85
N ILE A 155 -22.70 2.59 5.83
CA ILE A 155 -21.50 3.00 6.54
C ILE A 155 -21.87 4.17 7.45
N ARG A 156 -21.56 4.04 8.74
CA ARG A 156 -21.77 5.10 9.73
C ARG A 156 -20.50 5.43 10.51
N CYS A 157 -20.43 6.64 11.04
CA CYS A 157 -19.49 7.03 12.08
C CYS A 157 -20.18 7.89 13.15
N GLY A 158 -19.62 7.89 14.36
CA GLY A 158 -19.93 8.84 15.42
C GLY A 158 -18.93 10.01 15.43
N ARG A 159 -19.39 11.21 15.74
CA ARG A 159 -18.54 12.38 15.97
C ARG A 159 -19.08 13.23 17.12
N SER A 160 -18.15 13.74 17.93
CA SER A 160 -18.42 14.76 18.94
C SER A 160 -17.82 16.08 18.51
N ILE A 161 -18.44 17.19 18.88
CA ILE A 161 -18.07 18.55 18.47
C ILE A 161 -17.22 19.20 19.57
N GLU A 162 -16.07 19.76 19.19
CA GLU A 162 -15.19 20.48 20.12
C GLU A 162 -15.92 21.66 20.79
N GLY A 163 -15.71 21.83 22.10
CA GLY A 163 -16.33 22.89 22.89
C GLY A 163 -17.61 22.49 23.63
N PHE A 164 -18.21 21.34 23.32
CA PHE A 164 -19.36 20.80 24.04
C PHE A 164 -18.94 19.62 24.95
N PRO A 165 -19.50 19.49 26.17
CA PRO A 165 -19.39 18.25 26.95
C PRO A 165 -20.18 17.14 26.26
N PHE A 166 -19.97 15.87 26.66
CA PHE A 166 -20.85 14.80 26.21
C PHE A 166 -22.17 14.81 27.00
N ASN A 167 -23.12 13.96 26.59
CA ASN A 167 -24.50 14.00 27.08
C ASN A 167 -24.70 14.10 28.61
N PRO A 168 -23.90 13.44 29.48
CA PRO A 168 -24.10 13.51 30.94
C PRO A 168 -23.90 14.89 31.54
N ASN A 169 -23.18 15.78 30.85
CA ASN A 169 -22.92 17.15 31.30
C ASN A 169 -23.41 18.25 30.36
N MET A 170 -24.03 17.89 29.24
CA MET A 170 -24.80 18.81 28.42
C MET A 170 -25.97 19.41 29.21
N LYS A 171 -26.02 20.74 29.29
CA LYS A 171 -27.18 21.50 29.78
C LYS A 171 -28.18 21.68 28.65
N LYS A 172 -29.41 22.10 28.97
CA LYS A 172 -30.43 22.38 27.95
C LYS A 172 -29.95 23.37 26.88
N GLU A 173 -29.29 24.46 27.29
CA GLU A 173 -28.75 25.46 26.37
C GLU A 173 -27.62 24.89 25.49
N ASP A 174 -26.81 23.95 26.01
CA ASP A 174 -25.77 23.29 25.21
C ASP A 174 -26.41 22.43 24.10
N TYR A 175 -27.48 21.69 24.43
CA TYR A 175 -28.28 20.91 23.47
C TYR A 175 -28.89 21.80 22.38
N GLU A 176 -29.54 22.90 22.76
CA GLU A 176 -30.15 23.85 21.83
C GLU A 176 -29.10 24.53 20.92
N ASN A 177 -27.95 24.93 21.48
CA ASN A 177 -26.86 25.55 20.72
C ASN A 177 -26.19 24.56 19.75
N MET A 178 -25.99 23.31 20.19
CA MET A 178 -25.45 22.25 19.34
C MET A 178 -26.39 21.94 18.18
N GLU A 179 -27.69 21.77 18.46
CA GLU A 179 -28.71 21.52 17.43
C GLU A 179 -28.75 22.64 16.39
N LYS A 180 -28.70 23.89 16.83
CA LYS A 180 -28.64 25.05 15.95
C LYS A 180 -27.40 25.04 15.06
N LEU A 181 -26.21 24.84 15.63
CA LEU A 181 -24.96 24.76 14.86
C LEU A 181 -25.02 23.65 13.81
N VAL A 182 -25.54 22.48 14.19
CA VAL A 182 -25.62 21.31 13.31
C VAL A 182 -26.66 21.52 12.20
N SER A 183 -27.85 21.99 12.54
CA SER A 183 -28.90 22.27 11.54
C SER A 183 -28.46 23.34 10.53
N GLU A 184 -27.92 24.47 10.99
CA GLU A 184 -27.40 25.53 10.10
C GLU A 184 -26.24 25.05 9.22
N THR A 185 -25.46 24.07 9.68
CA THR A 185 -24.39 23.44 8.88
C THR A 185 -24.96 22.52 7.82
N LEU A 186 -25.86 21.61 8.20
CA LEU A 186 -26.41 20.59 7.30
C LEU A 186 -27.35 21.20 6.24
N GLU A 187 -28.05 22.29 6.56
CA GLU A 187 -28.92 23.00 5.60
C GLU A 187 -28.14 23.73 4.49
N LYS A 188 -26.82 23.88 4.63
CA LYS A 188 -25.94 24.40 3.57
C LYS A 188 -25.56 23.35 2.53
N PHE A 189 -25.80 22.06 2.81
CA PHE A 189 -25.46 21.00 1.87
C PHE A 189 -26.18 21.19 0.53
N ASP A 190 -25.44 20.95 -0.55
CA ASP A 190 -25.92 21.02 -1.92
C ASP A 190 -25.69 19.69 -2.67
N GLY A 191 -26.04 19.67 -3.96
CA GLY A 191 -25.86 18.49 -4.81
C GLY A 191 -26.53 17.23 -4.23
N GLU A 192 -25.76 16.13 -4.14
CA GLU A 192 -26.20 14.84 -3.60
C GLU A 192 -26.51 14.88 -2.09
N LEU A 193 -25.89 15.80 -1.34
CA LEU A 193 -26.05 15.89 0.12
C LEU A 193 -27.20 16.80 0.55
N LYS A 194 -27.75 17.60 -0.36
CA LYS A 194 -28.85 18.52 -0.10
C LYS A 194 -30.01 17.80 0.60
N GLY A 195 -30.54 18.42 1.66
CA GLY A 195 -31.58 17.81 2.48
C GLY A 195 -32.27 18.79 3.42
N THR A 196 -33.00 18.23 4.38
CA THR A 196 -33.75 18.99 5.38
C THR A 196 -33.47 18.47 6.79
N TYR A 197 -33.33 19.40 7.74
CA TYR A 197 -33.23 19.09 9.16
C TYR A 197 -34.61 19.09 9.83
N HIS A 198 -34.86 18.11 10.69
CA HIS A 198 -36.10 17.98 11.45
C HIS A 198 -35.80 17.86 12.95
N SER A 199 -36.09 18.92 13.69
CA SER A 199 -36.01 18.92 15.16
C SER A 199 -37.11 18.05 15.76
N LEU A 200 -36.77 17.18 16.71
CA LEU A 200 -37.72 16.34 17.44
C LEU A 200 -38.65 17.18 18.31
N GLU A 201 -38.22 18.37 18.78
CA GLU A 201 -39.06 19.25 19.60
C GLU A 201 -40.27 19.80 18.82
N SER A 202 -40.13 19.94 17.50
CA SER A 202 -41.19 20.39 16.60
C SER A 202 -41.88 19.27 15.81
N MET A 203 -41.41 18.02 15.93
CA MET A 203 -41.90 16.88 15.18
C MET A 203 -43.20 16.33 15.77
N SER A 204 -44.19 16.02 14.91
CA SER A 204 -45.42 15.38 15.39
C SER A 204 -45.16 13.95 15.87
N PRO A 205 -45.87 13.45 16.90
CA PRO A 205 -45.76 12.06 17.35
C PRO A 205 -46.02 11.03 16.24
N GLU A 206 -46.91 11.36 15.30
CA GLU A 206 -47.21 10.52 14.14
C GLU A 206 -46.00 10.39 13.21
N THR A 207 -45.38 11.51 12.83
CA THR A 207 -44.15 11.54 12.03
C THR A 207 -43.00 10.84 12.74
N GLN A 208 -42.87 11.06 14.05
CA GLN A 208 -41.82 10.41 14.84
C GLN A 208 -41.97 8.88 14.81
N ARG A 209 -43.20 8.36 15.02
CA ARG A 209 -43.48 6.92 14.92
C ARG A 209 -43.18 6.38 13.52
N GLU A 210 -43.63 7.08 12.48
CA GLU A 210 -43.38 6.67 11.09
C GLU A 210 -41.88 6.57 10.79
N LEU A 211 -41.07 7.55 11.20
CA LEU A 211 -39.62 7.54 10.97
C LEU A 211 -38.91 6.44 11.77
N VAL A 212 -39.40 6.11 12.97
CA VAL A 212 -38.90 4.98 13.76
C VAL A 212 -39.22 3.65 13.08
N ASP A 213 -40.45 3.49 12.59
CA ASP A 213 -40.91 2.27 11.89
C ASP A 213 -40.18 2.07 10.54
N GLN A 214 -39.79 3.16 9.88
CA GLN A 214 -38.96 3.14 8.67
C GLN A 214 -37.46 2.97 8.96
N HIS A 215 -37.06 2.80 10.23
CA HIS A 215 -35.67 2.70 10.69
C HIS A 215 -34.79 3.93 10.40
N TYR A 216 -35.41 5.09 10.17
CA TYR A 216 -34.70 6.34 9.97
C TYR A 216 -34.38 7.05 11.28
N LEU A 217 -35.26 6.99 12.28
CA LEU A 217 -35.14 7.75 13.52
C LEU A 217 -34.85 6.87 14.74
N PHE A 218 -34.07 7.41 15.66
CA PHE A 218 -33.74 6.80 16.96
C PHE A 218 -34.85 7.00 17.99
N LYS A 219 -34.81 6.19 19.06
CA LYS A 219 -35.73 6.28 20.21
C LYS A 219 -35.10 7.10 21.33
N GLN A 220 -35.86 7.43 22.39
CA GLN A 220 -35.44 8.26 23.52
C GLN A 220 -34.20 7.75 24.29
N GLY A 221 -33.72 6.54 24.00
CA GLY A 221 -32.62 5.88 24.69
C GLY A 221 -33.13 4.74 25.55
N ASP A 222 -32.23 3.83 25.94
CA ASP A 222 -32.53 2.73 26.83
C ASP A 222 -32.17 3.06 28.29
N ARG A 223 -32.35 2.09 29.19
CA ARG A 223 -32.02 2.26 30.62
C ARG A 223 -30.54 2.53 30.89
N PHE A 224 -29.63 2.14 29.99
CA PHE A 224 -28.20 2.42 30.14
C PHE A 224 -27.94 3.90 29.86
N LEU A 225 -28.49 4.43 28.75
CA LEU A 225 -28.43 5.85 28.43
C LEU A 225 -29.15 6.71 29.47
N GLU A 226 -30.28 6.24 30.02
CA GLU A 226 -30.97 6.91 31.12
C GLU A 226 -30.10 7.01 32.37
N ALA A 227 -29.59 5.89 32.85
CA ALA A 227 -28.70 5.85 34.01
C ALA A 227 -27.40 6.62 33.78
N ALA A 228 -26.92 6.74 32.54
CA ALA A 228 -25.77 7.56 32.18
C ALA A 228 -26.09 9.07 32.06
N ASN A 229 -27.29 9.53 32.40
CA ASN A 229 -27.75 10.92 32.18
C ASN A 229 -27.71 11.37 30.70
N ALA A 230 -27.72 10.45 29.74
CA ALA A 230 -27.60 10.81 28.33
C ALA A 230 -28.92 11.34 27.71
N ILE A 231 -30.05 11.05 28.35
CA ILE A 231 -31.39 11.38 27.83
C ILE A 231 -32.01 12.62 28.50
N ARG A 232 -31.21 13.39 29.26
CA ARG A 232 -31.70 14.60 29.94
C ARG A 232 -32.20 15.63 28.93
N HIS A 233 -33.22 16.39 29.35
CA HIS A 233 -33.86 17.45 28.55
C HIS A 233 -34.54 16.97 27.27
N TRP A 234 -34.79 15.67 27.11
CA TRP A 234 -35.48 15.11 25.94
C TRP A 234 -36.86 15.76 25.70
N PRO A 235 -37.24 16.08 24.45
CA PRO A 235 -36.51 15.87 23.19
C PRO A 235 -35.65 17.07 22.74
N SER A 236 -35.45 18.07 23.60
CA SER A 236 -34.80 19.33 23.20
C SER A 236 -33.35 19.12 22.74
N GLY A 237 -32.96 19.80 21.65
CA GLY A 237 -31.64 19.67 21.02
C GLY A 237 -31.42 18.40 20.21
N ARG A 238 -32.46 17.59 19.99
CA ARG A 238 -32.38 16.34 19.21
C ARG A 238 -33.08 16.52 17.88
N GLY A 239 -32.47 15.96 16.85
CA GLY A 239 -33.01 16.05 15.50
C GLY A 239 -32.46 14.99 14.57
N ILE A 240 -33.04 14.97 13.39
CA ILE A 240 -32.60 14.14 12.26
C ILE A 240 -32.50 14.99 11.00
N PHE A 241 -31.42 14.80 10.27
CA PHE A 241 -31.30 15.24 8.89
C PHE A 241 -31.39 14.05 7.95
N PHE A 242 -32.00 14.24 6.79
CA PHE A 242 -31.82 13.34 5.65
C PHE A 242 -31.72 14.16 4.35
N ASN A 243 -30.89 13.68 3.43
CA ASN A 243 -30.83 14.23 2.09
C ASN A 243 -32.12 13.91 1.29
N ASP A 244 -32.31 14.60 0.17
CA ASP A 244 -33.51 14.48 -0.69
C ASP A 244 -33.76 13.01 -1.12
N GLU A 245 -32.69 12.24 -1.35
CA GLU A 245 -32.73 10.83 -1.76
C GLU A 245 -32.81 9.83 -0.58
N ARG A 246 -32.79 10.31 0.66
CA ARG A 246 -32.74 9.49 1.90
C ARG A 246 -31.61 8.44 1.92
N SER A 247 -30.52 8.73 1.21
CA SER A 247 -29.31 7.92 1.12
C SER A 247 -28.18 8.40 2.06
N PHE A 248 -28.40 9.53 2.73
CA PHE A 248 -27.53 10.09 3.75
C PHE A 248 -28.35 10.70 4.89
N LEU A 249 -27.96 10.41 6.13
CA LEU A 249 -28.66 10.83 7.35
C LEU A 249 -27.69 11.27 8.44
N VAL A 250 -28.12 12.22 9.26
CA VAL A 250 -27.40 12.62 10.48
C VAL A 250 -28.37 12.62 11.66
N TRP A 251 -28.06 11.88 12.70
CA TRP A 251 -28.73 11.99 14.00
C TRP A 251 -27.97 12.96 14.88
N CYS A 252 -28.70 13.90 15.49
CA CYS A 252 -28.16 14.91 16.37
C CYS A 252 -28.61 14.65 17.82
N GLY A 253 -27.66 14.55 18.75
CA GLY A 253 -27.93 14.47 20.20
C GLY A 253 -28.51 13.14 20.71
N GLU A 254 -28.21 12.03 20.03
CA GLU A 254 -28.67 10.67 20.41
C GLU A 254 -27.76 10.07 21.49
N GLU A 255 -26.77 9.26 21.11
CA GLU A 255 -25.73 8.71 22.00
C GLU A 255 -24.46 9.55 21.99
N ASP A 256 -24.01 9.94 20.80
CA ASP A 256 -22.97 10.94 20.54
C ASP A 256 -23.62 12.24 20.06
N HIS A 257 -22.84 13.32 19.89
CA HIS A 257 -23.39 14.57 19.32
C HIS A 257 -23.94 14.32 17.93
N LEU A 258 -23.20 13.54 17.11
CA LEU A 258 -23.54 13.23 15.74
C LEU A 258 -23.37 11.74 15.47
N ARG A 259 -24.40 11.13 14.88
CA ARG A 259 -24.27 9.85 14.17
C ARG A 259 -24.51 10.10 12.69
N ILE A 260 -23.46 9.98 11.89
CA ILE A 260 -23.44 10.32 10.47
C ILE A 260 -23.50 9.01 9.69
N ILE A 261 -24.44 8.90 8.76
CA ILE A 261 -24.82 7.63 8.13
C ILE A 261 -24.97 7.84 6.63
N SER A 262 -24.28 7.02 5.84
CA SER A 262 -24.54 6.88 4.41
C SER A 262 -25.03 5.45 4.14
N MET A 263 -26.07 5.30 3.32
CA MET A 263 -26.62 4.00 2.98
C MET A 263 -27.37 4.00 1.66
N GLN A 264 -27.47 2.83 1.03
CA GLN A 264 -28.35 2.60 -0.12
C GLN A 264 -28.60 1.10 -0.32
N ASN A 265 -29.54 0.77 -1.20
CA ASN A 265 -29.76 -0.62 -1.64
C ASN A 265 -28.61 -1.09 -2.56
N GLY A 266 -28.33 -2.39 -2.54
CA GLY A 266 -27.26 -3.02 -3.32
C GLY A 266 -25.87 -2.94 -2.66
N GLY A 267 -24.86 -3.40 -3.41
CA GLY A 267 -23.49 -3.61 -2.94
C GLY A 267 -22.48 -2.52 -3.33
N HIS A 268 -22.93 -1.36 -3.84
CA HIS A 268 -22.02 -0.31 -4.32
C HIS A 268 -21.36 0.48 -3.18
N VAL A 269 -20.29 -0.09 -2.63
CA VAL A 269 -19.56 0.46 -1.47
C VAL A 269 -18.94 1.82 -1.78
N GLY A 270 -18.33 2.00 -2.96
CA GLY A 270 -17.64 3.25 -3.32
C GLY A 270 -18.54 4.48 -3.28
N GLU A 271 -19.79 4.36 -3.73
CA GLU A 271 -20.79 5.43 -3.66
C GLU A 271 -21.17 5.76 -2.22
N VAL A 272 -21.49 4.72 -1.42
CA VAL A 272 -21.88 4.89 -0.01
C VAL A 272 -20.75 5.54 0.79
N TYR A 273 -19.52 5.03 0.64
CA TYR A 273 -18.37 5.54 1.36
C TYR A 273 -17.97 6.93 0.88
N GLY A 274 -17.94 7.17 -0.44
CA GLY A 274 -17.63 8.48 -1.00
C GLY A 274 -18.61 9.56 -0.55
N ARG A 275 -19.91 9.24 -0.46
CA ARG A 275 -20.93 10.18 0.06
C ARG A 275 -20.70 10.50 1.53
N LEU A 276 -20.32 9.51 2.35
CA LEU A 276 -19.98 9.74 3.76
C LEU A 276 -18.75 10.66 3.90
N VAL A 277 -17.69 10.39 3.15
CA VAL A 277 -16.44 11.18 3.18
C VAL A 277 -16.71 12.63 2.79
N ARG A 278 -17.43 12.86 1.68
CA ARG A 278 -17.81 14.22 1.25
C ARG A 278 -18.57 14.99 2.33
N ALA A 279 -19.53 14.32 3.00
CA ALA A 279 -20.30 14.97 4.05
C ALA A 279 -19.45 15.32 5.29
N LEU A 280 -18.53 14.44 5.69
CA LEU A 280 -17.59 14.70 6.79
C LEU A 280 -16.69 15.90 6.47
N GLU A 281 -16.11 15.93 5.27
CA GLU A 281 -15.25 17.03 4.82
C GLU A 281 -16.01 18.36 4.74
N GLU A 282 -17.30 18.35 4.36
CA GLU A 282 -18.12 19.56 4.32
C GLU A 282 -18.45 20.07 5.73
N MET A 283 -18.76 19.18 6.67
CA MET A 283 -19.05 19.54 8.06
C MET A 283 -17.81 20.10 8.79
N GLU A 284 -16.62 19.54 8.54
CA GLU A 284 -15.37 20.00 9.15
C GLU A 284 -14.97 21.43 8.78
N LYS A 285 -15.57 22.01 7.73
CA LYS A 285 -15.38 23.42 7.37
C LYS A 285 -16.07 24.38 8.34
N GLU A 286 -17.12 23.92 9.04
CA GLU A 286 -17.97 24.75 9.89
C GLU A 286 -17.64 24.58 11.38
N PHE A 287 -17.21 23.39 11.81
CA PHE A 287 -16.77 23.13 13.18
C PHE A 287 -15.77 21.97 13.27
N LYS A 288 -15.04 21.91 14.39
CA LYS A 288 -14.05 20.86 14.66
C LYS A 288 -14.65 19.71 15.46
N TYR A 289 -14.19 18.50 15.19
CA TYR A 289 -14.52 17.33 15.99
C TYR A 289 -13.56 17.16 17.17
N SER A 290 -14.07 16.61 18.27
CA SER A 290 -13.26 16.19 19.42
C SER A 290 -12.37 15.00 19.01
N HIS A 291 -11.06 15.19 19.12
CA HIS A 291 -10.06 14.19 18.71
C HIS A 291 -8.88 14.18 19.69
N ASP A 292 -8.34 12.99 19.95
CA ASP A 292 -7.14 12.75 20.74
C ASP A 292 -6.08 12.01 19.91
N GLU A 293 -4.80 12.36 20.06
CA GLU A 293 -3.72 11.73 19.27
C GLU A 293 -3.60 10.21 19.48
N ARG A 294 -3.95 9.73 20.67
CA ARG A 294 -3.88 8.31 21.00
C ARG A 294 -5.18 7.60 20.66
N LEU A 295 -6.33 8.19 21.02
CA LEU A 295 -7.63 7.54 20.97
C LEU A 295 -8.40 7.78 19.66
N GLY A 296 -7.96 8.69 18.80
CA GLY A 296 -8.69 9.09 17.59
C GLY A 296 -9.88 9.99 17.93
N PHE A 297 -10.98 9.84 17.20
CA PHE A 297 -12.20 10.59 17.50
C PHE A 297 -12.81 10.15 18.82
N LEU A 298 -13.14 11.13 19.67
CA LEU A 298 -13.68 10.90 21.00
C LEU A 298 -15.20 10.76 20.96
N THR A 299 -15.71 9.74 21.63
CA THR A 299 -17.13 9.37 21.68
C THR A 299 -17.59 9.26 23.13
N PHE A 300 -18.91 9.29 23.33
CA PHE A 300 -19.55 9.10 24.63
C PHE A 300 -19.25 7.72 25.21
N CYS A 301 -19.39 6.67 24.41
CA CYS A 301 -19.03 5.30 24.79
C CYS A 301 -17.59 4.97 24.34
N PRO A 302 -16.71 4.40 25.20
CA PRO A 302 -15.35 4.03 24.80
C PRO A 302 -15.28 2.94 23.73
N THR A 303 -16.37 2.19 23.51
CA THR A 303 -16.42 1.17 22.46
C THR A 303 -16.38 1.77 21.05
N ASN A 304 -16.79 3.03 20.88
CA ASN A 304 -16.88 3.71 19.59
C ASN A 304 -15.63 4.55 19.24
N LEU A 305 -14.57 4.55 20.07
CA LEU A 305 -13.33 5.31 19.83
C LEU A 305 -12.59 4.93 18.54
N GLY A 306 -11.61 5.75 18.15
CA GLY A 306 -10.77 5.56 16.97
C GLY A 306 -11.39 6.18 15.72
N THR A 307 -11.62 5.36 14.69
CA THR A 307 -12.30 5.78 13.45
C THR A 307 -13.78 6.08 13.67
N THR A 308 -14.37 5.42 14.67
CA THR A 308 -15.80 5.30 14.95
C THR A 308 -16.63 4.67 13.81
N ILE A 309 -15.95 4.18 12.75
CA ILE A 309 -16.57 3.62 11.56
C ILE A 309 -17.20 2.27 11.88
N ARG A 310 -18.46 2.13 11.47
CA ARG A 310 -19.12 0.83 11.28
C ARG A 310 -19.63 0.76 9.85
N ALA A 311 -18.89 0.06 9.01
CA ALA A 311 -19.30 -0.36 7.68
C ALA A 311 -20.02 -1.71 7.78
N SER A 312 -21.18 -1.83 7.13
CA SER A 312 -21.94 -3.07 7.13
C SER A 312 -22.73 -3.30 5.85
N VAL A 313 -23.03 -4.58 5.59
CA VAL A 313 -23.92 -5.02 4.52
C VAL A 313 -25.01 -5.93 5.09
N HIS A 314 -26.23 -5.73 4.61
CA HIS A 314 -27.28 -6.72 4.74
C HIS A 314 -27.18 -7.69 3.56
N ILE A 315 -26.88 -8.95 3.83
CA ILE A 315 -26.64 -9.98 2.82
C ILE A 315 -27.55 -11.19 3.04
N LYS A 316 -28.13 -11.70 1.95
CA LYS A 316 -29.01 -12.86 1.96
C LYS A 316 -28.24 -14.12 1.57
N LEU A 317 -28.08 -15.04 2.51
CA LEU A 317 -27.35 -16.30 2.36
C LEU A 317 -28.27 -17.51 2.67
N PRO A 318 -29.28 -17.78 1.83
CA PRO A 318 -30.34 -18.73 2.16
C PRO A 318 -29.86 -20.18 2.22
N ARG A 319 -28.82 -20.55 1.47
CA ARG A 319 -28.21 -21.89 1.52
C ARG A 319 -27.48 -22.13 2.83
N LEU A 320 -26.69 -21.13 3.27
CA LEU A 320 -25.95 -21.20 4.52
C LEU A 320 -26.91 -21.29 5.73
N ALA A 321 -28.04 -20.57 5.66
CA ALA A 321 -29.09 -20.65 6.68
C ALA A 321 -29.77 -22.03 6.73
N ALA A 322 -30.00 -22.68 5.58
CA ALA A 322 -30.66 -23.99 5.51
C ALA A 322 -29.80 -25.14 6.08
N GLU A 323 -28.49 -24.98 6.14
CA GLU A 323 -27.54 -26.00 6.60
C GLU A 323 -27.08 -25.81 8.06
N GLY A 324 -27.68 -24.88 8.80
CA GLY A 324 -27.22 -24.52 10.15
C GLY A 324 -25.87 -23.77 10.15
N GLY A 325 -25.48 -23.19 9.01
CA GLY A 325 -24.18 -22.56 8.78
C GLY A 325 -23.95 -21.22 9.48
N ILE A 326 -24.80 -20.81 10.43
CA ILE A 326 -24.57 -19.59 11.22
C ILE A 326 -23.32 -19.71 12.08
N GLU A 327 -23.05 -20.89 12.67
CA GLU A 327 -21.82 -21.13 13.44
C GLU A 327 -20.58 -21.03 12.54
N MET A 328 -20.68 -21.51 11.30
CA MET A 328 -19.61 -21.38 10.30
C MET A 328 -19.39 -19.91 9.91
N LEU A 329 -20.48 -19.17 9.69
CA LEU A 329 -20.40 -17.74 9.37
C LEU A 329 -19.83 -16.92 10.53
N GLN A 330 -20.24 -17.23 11.76
CA GLN A 330 -19.71 -16.61 12.98
C GLN A 330 -18.22 -16.93 13.13
N LYS A 331 -17.82 -18.20 12.99
CA LYS A 331 -16.41 -18.60 13.03
C LYS A 331 -15.57 -17.86 11.99
N HIS A 332 -16.06 -17.77 10.76
CA HIS A 332 -15.38 -17.03 9.70
C HIS A 332 -15.33 -15.52 10.01
N GLY A 333 -16.41 -14.97 10.56
CA GLY A 333 -16.44 -13.60 11.05
C GLY A 333 -15.38 -13.34 12.12
N ASP A 334 -15.26 -14.23 13.11
CA ASP A 334 -14.25 -14.13 14.18
C ASP A 334 -12.82 -14.21 13.63
N GLU A 335 -12.54 -15.13 12.70
CA GLU A 335 -11.24 -15.26 12.02
C GLU A 335 -10.84 -13.98 11.28
N HIS A 336 -11.81 -13.22 10.77
CA HIS A 336 -11.58 -12.00 9.99
C HIS A 336 -11.89 -10.69 10.72
N GLN A 337 -12.13 -10.73 12.04
CA GLN A 337 -12.53 -9.56 12.85
C GLN A 337 -13.78 -8.83 12.33
N LEU A 338 -14.73 -9.63 11.84
CA LEU A 338 -16.08 -9.21 11.46
C LEU A 338 -17.09 -9.60 12.55
N GLN A 339 -18.22 -8.92 12.54
CA GLN A 339 -19.35 -9.20 13.40
C GLN A 339 -20.54 -9.59 12.55
N VAL A 340 -21.17 -10.71 12.89
CA VAL A 340 -22.32 -11.28 12.19
C VAL A 340 -23.53 -11.19 13.12
N ARG A 341 -24.58 -10.49 12.68
CA ARG A 341 -25.84 -10.30 13.44
C ARG A 341 -27.05 -10.64 12.57
N GLY A 342 -28.21 -10.87 13.20
CA GLY A 342 -29.49 -10.84 12.51
C GLY A 342 -29.84 -9.42 12.05
N SER A 343 -30.74 -9.30 11.08
CA SER A 343 -31.07 -8.03 10.40
C SER A 343 -31.89 -7.02 11.22
N SER A 344 -32.42 -7.41 12.38
CA SER A 344 -33.35 -6.58 13.17
C SER A 344 -32.71 -5.95 14.42
N GLY A 345 -31.39 -6.05 14.58
CA GLY A 345 -30.65 -5.43 15.68
C GLY A 345 -29.62 -6.33 16.36
N GLU A 346 -29.00 -5.79 17.41
CA GLU A 346 -27.85 -6.37 18.14
C GLU A 346 -28.06 -7.79 18.69
N HIS A 347 -29.31 -8.15 18.99
CA HIS A 347 -29.70 -9.44 19.56
C HIS A 347 -30.76 -10.19 18.73
N SER A 348 -30.92 -9.84 17.45
CA SER A 348 -31.96 -10.45 16.61
C SER A 348 -31.51 -11.78 15.98
N GLU A 349 -32.43 -12.74 15.91
CA GLU A 349 -32.24 -13.97 15.12
C GLU A 349 -32.27 -13.66 13.62
N ALA A 350 -31.49 -14.41 12.84
CA ALA A 350 -31.47 -14.27 11.39
C ALA A 350 -32.76 -14.84 10.78
N VAL A 351 -33.70 -13.97 10.38
CA VAL A 351 -34.93 -14.40 9.73
C VAL A 351 -34.67 -14.57 8.23
N GLY A 352 -34.92 -15.78 7.70
CA GLY A 352 -34.86 -16.05 6.25
C GLY A 352 -33.46 -16.02 5.63
N GLY A 353 -32.40 -16.17 6.44
CA GLY A 353 -31.01 -16.14 5.99
C GLY A 353 -30.47 -14.75 5.64
N LEU A 354 -31.08 -13.69 6.19
CA LEU A 354 -30.58 -12.32 6.10
C LEU A 354 -29.65 -12.01 7.28
N TYR A 355 -28.43 -11.57 6.98
CA TYR A 355 -27.39 -11.28 7.96
C TYR A 355 -26.88 -9.84 7.82
N ASP A 356 -26.57 -9.19 8.93
CA ASP A 356 -25.78 -7.95 8.97
C ASP A 356 -24.33 -8.32 9.26
N ILE A 357 -23.44 -8.07 8.30
CA ILE A 357 -21.99 -8.29 8.44
C ILE A 357 -21.33 -6.93 8.57
N SER A 358 -20.58 -6.69 9.65
CA SER A 358 -19.89 -5.43 9.90
C SER A 358 -18.46 -5.60 10.42
N ASN A 359 -17.61 -4.57 10.30
CA ASN A 359 -16.30 -4.57 10.95
C ASN A 359 -16.43 -4.55 12.49
N ARG A 360 -15.55 -5.26 13.20
CA ARG A 360 -15.45 -5.24 14.67
C ARG A 360 -14.48 -4.17 15.16
N GLU A 361 -13.34 -4.05 14.49
CA GLU A 361 -12.28 -3.10 14.87
C GLU A 361 -12.64 -1.66 14.53
N ARG A 362 -12.25 -0.76 15.42
CA ARG A 362 -12.39 0.70 15.25
C ARG A 362 -11.12 1.48 15.57
N MET A 363 -10.21 0.90 16.36
CA MET A 363 -8.95 1.51 16.81
C MET A 363 -7.73 0.84 16.17
N GLY A 364 -6.64 1.61 15.97
CA GLY A 364 -5.38 1.10 15.42
C GLY A 364 -5.31 1.04 13.88
N LEU A 365 -6.33 1.54 13.19
CA LEU A 365 -6.46 1.57 11.74
C LEU A 365 -7.16 2.86 11.29
N THR A 366 -6.96 3.28 10.03
CA THR A 366 -7.64 4.44 9.45
C THR A 366 -9.07 4.09 9.01
N GLU A 367 -9.88 5.08 8.69
CA GLU A 367 -11.25 4.89 8.19
C GLU A 367 -11.24 4.09 6.88
N TYR A 368 -10.31 4.38 5.97
CA TYR A 368 -10.14 3.63 4.73
C TYR A 368 -9.81 2.17 5.01
N GLN A 369 -8.92 1.90 5.96
CA GLN A 369 -8.56 0.53 6.34
C GLN A 369 -9.74 -0.21 6.97
N ALA A 370 -10.54 0.45 7.82
CA ALA A 370 -11.73 -0.14 8.44
C ALA A 370 -12.77 -0.56 7.39
N VAL A 371 -13.02 0.28 6.37
CA VAL A 371 -13.91 -0.04 5.24
C VAL A 371 -13.30 -1.09 4.31
N LYS A 372 -12.00 -1.00 4.03
CA LYS A 372 -11.30 -1.96 3.19
C LYS A 372 -11.31 -3.37 3.77
N LYS A 373 -11.12 -3.52 5.09
CA LYS A 373 -11.05 -4.83 5.75
C LYS A 373 -12.31 -5.67 5.57
N ILE A 374 -13.49 -5.04 5.46
CA ILE A 374 -14.76 -5.75 5.22
C ILE A 374 -15.00 -6.02 3.72
N PHE A 375 -14.55 -5.15 2.81
CA PHE A 375 -14.94 -5.20 1.40
C PHE A 375 -13.85 -5.64 0.42
N LYS A 376 -12.59 -5.72 0.85
CA LYS A 376 -11.48 -6.29 0.10
C LYS A 376 -10.74 -7.29 0.97
N MET A 377 -10.93 -8.58 0.69
CA MET A 377 -10.19 -9.63 1.37
C MET A 377 -8.71 -9.54 0.99
N PRO A 378 -7.79 -9.59 1.98
CA PRO A 378 -6.37 -9.59 1.70
C PRO A 378 -6.00 -10.83 0.87
N GLN A 379 -5.12 -10.66 -0.12
CA GLN A 379 -4.61 -11.78 -0.89
C GLN A 379 -3.89 -12.77 0.04
N PRO A 380 -4.17 -14.08 -0.05
CA PRO A 380 -3.45 -15.06 0.76
C PRO A 380 -1.95 -14.99 0.46
N PHE A 381 -1.14 -15.16 1.49
CA PHE A 381 0.32 -15.21 1.30
C PHE A 381 0.68 -16.42 0.45
N PRO A 382 1.42 -16.25 -0.65
CA PRO A 382 1.66 -17.33 -1.59
C PRO A 382 2.69 -18.33 -1.04
N GLU A 383 2.55 -19.59 -1.44
CA GLU A 383 3.59 -20.58 -1.23
C GLU A 383 4.75 -20.31 -2.19
N ILE A 384 5.88 -19.86 -1.66
CA ILE A 384 7.09 -19.59 -2.46
C ILE A 384 7.87 -20.90 -2.62
N LYS A 385 7.79 -21.54 -3.79
CA LYS A 385 8.46 -22.81 -4.08
C LYS A 385 9.99 -22.68 -4.05
N SER A 386 10.56 -21.61 -4.60
CA SER A 386 12.00 -21.31 -4.51
C SER A 386 12.41 -20.84 -3.11
N SER A 387 12.39 -21.75 -2.14
CA SER A 387 12.65 -21.46 -0.72
C SER A 387 14.05 -20.90 -0.43
N HIS A 388 15.00 -21.11 -1.34
CA HIS A 388 16.38 -20.61 -1.26
C HIS A 388 16.58 -19.25 -1.95
N SER A 389 15.54 -18.69 -2.57
CA SER A 389 15.61 -17.44 -3.32
C SER A 389 15.66 -16.20 -2.44
N LEU A 390 16.12 -15.09 -3.01
CA LEU A 390 15.99 -13.78 -2.38
C LEU A 390 14.53 -13.34 -2.21
N VAL A 391 13.61 -13.78 -3.09
CA VAL A 391 12.17 -13.59 -2.88
C VAL A 391 11.69 -14.26 -1.60
N ALA A 392 12.03 -15.53 -1.37
CA ALA A 392 11.63 -16.24 -0.15
C ALA A 392 12.16 -15.54 1.12
N LYS A 393 13.35 -14.93 1.03
CA LYS A 393 13.94 -14.17 2.14
C LYS A 393 13.28 -12.82 2.39
N HIS A 394 12.97 -12.07 1.32
CA HIS A 394 12.58 -10.65 1.42
C HIS A 394 11.08 -10.40 1.31
N VAL A 395 10.29 -11.35 0.80
CA VAL A 395 8.83 -11.31 0.75
C VAL A 395 8.27 -12.04 1.96
N THR A 396 8.22 -11.36 3.09
CA THR A 396 7.62 -11.88 4.33
C THR A 396 6.10 -11.68 4.32
N LYS A 397 5.37 -12.41 5.18
CA LYS A 397 3.92 -12.22 5.38
C LYS A 397 3.57 -10.76 5.67
N GLU A 398 4.32 -10.12 6.56
CA GLU A 398 4.15 -8.70 6.91
C GLU A 398 4.27 -7.79 5.68
N LYS A 399 5.31 -7.95 4.87
CA LYS A 399 5.49 -7.15 3.65
C LYS A 399 4.45 -7.48 2.59
N TRP A 400 4.04 -8.73 2.46
CA TRP A 400 2.96 -9.11 1.56
C TRP A 400 1.64 -8.44 1.95
N ASP A 401 1.29 -8.44 3.24
CA ASP A 401 0.05 -7.82 3.73
C ASP A 401 0.07 -6.30 3.51
N LYS A 402 1.26 -5.69 3.54
CA LYS A 402 1.45 -4.28 3.20
C LYS A 402 1.32 -3.98 1.70
N LEU A 403 1.84 -4.86 0.83
CA LEU A 403 2.13 -4.54 -0.57
C LEU A 403 1.24 -5.26 -1.60
N SER A 404 0.57 -6.35 -1.22
CA SER A 404 -0.10 -7.26 -2.17
C SER A 404 -1.30 -6.64 -2.90
N ASP A 405 -1.91 -5.61 -2.32
CA ASP A 405 -3.01 -4.86 -2.93
C ASP A 405 -2.56 -3.68 -3.80
N ILE A 406 -1.26 -3.37 -3.82
CA ILE A 406 -0.75 -2.27 -4.62
C ILE A 406 -0.72 -2.68 -6.10
N VAL A 407 -1.29 -1.80 -6.93
CA VAL A 407 -1.32 -1.91 -8.38
C VAL A 407 -0.55 -0.72 -8.94
N THR A 408 0.54 -0.98 -9.65
CA THR A 408 1.41 0.08 -10.17
C THR A 408 0.67 0.95 -11.19
N LYS A 409 0.96 2.25 -11.20
CA LYS A 409 0.27 3.22 -12.05
C LYS A 409 0.55 3.03 -13.54
N THR A 410 1.78 2.73 -13.91
CA THR A 410 2.22 2.69 -15.31
C THR A 410 1.66 1.49 -16.08
N SER A 411 1.61 0.30 -15.46
CA SER A 411 1.21 -0.92 -16.17
C SER A 411 0.19 -1.81 -15.44
N GLY A 412 -0.30 -1.42 -14.25
CA GLY A 412 -1.20 -2.26 -13.48
C GLY A 412 -0.54 -3.55 -12.98
N PHE A 413 0.75 -3.48 -12.67
CA PHE A 413 1.54 -4.60 -12.17
C PHE A 413 1.35 -4.77 -10.66
N THR A 414 1.50 -6.00 -10.16
CA THR A 414 1.32 -6.32 -8.75
C THR A 414 2.52 -7.08 -8.23
N LEU A 415 2.72 -7.07 -6.89
CA LEU A 415 3.78 -7.87 -6.27
C LEU A 415 3.63 -9.37 -6.60
N ALA A 416 2.39 -9.87 -6.68
CA ALA A 416 2.10 -11.25 -7.09
C ALA A 416 2.68 -11.58 -8.48
N LYS A 417 2.50 -10.70 -9.46
CA LYS A 417 3.09 -10.86 -10.80
C LYS A 417 4.62 -10.76 -10.75
N ALA A 418 5.15 -9.86 -9.91
CA ALA A 418 6.59 -9.66 -9.78
C ALA A 418 7.31 -10.92 -9.28
N ILE A 419 6.72 -11.67 -8.36
CA ILE A 419 7.33 -12.86 -7.73
C ILE A 419 6.90 -14.19 -8.38
N ALA A 420 6.13 -14.14 -9.47
CA ALA A 420 5.48 -15.32 -10.05
C ALA A 420 6.47 -16.46 -10.35
N CYS A 421 7.69 -16.17 -10.80
CA CYS A 421 8.70 -17.19 -11.07
C CYS A 421 9.16 -17.94 -9.82
N ALA A 422 9.33 -17.26 -8.68
CA ALA A 422 9.73 -17.88 -7.42
C ALA A 422 8.60 -18.71 -6.78
N VAL A 423 7.35 -18.33 -7.06
CA VAL A 423 6.15 -19.09 -6.67
C VAL A 423 6.00 -20.33 -7.56
N GLU A 424 6.28 -20.22 -8.86
CA GLU A 424 6.03 -21.32 -9.79
C GLU A 424 7.14 -22.37 -9.83
N PHE A 425 8.41 -21.95 -9.69
CA PHE A 425 9.58 -22.82 -9.81
C PHE A 425 10.38 -22.88 -8.51
N ASP A 426 11.12 -23.97 -8.28
CA ASP A 426 12.09 -24.15 -7.17
C ASP A 426 13.54 -24.17 -7.69
N ASN A 427 13.88 -23.19 -8.52
CA ASN A 427 15.22 -23.05 -9.09
C ASN A 427 15.63 -21.58 -9.25
N GLN A 428 14.91 -20.66 -8.59
CA GLN A 428 15.18 -19.24 -8.68
C GLN A 428 16.20 -18.83 -7.63
N HIS A 429 17.24 -18.11 -8.04
CA HIS A 429 18.12 -17.40 -7.11
C HIS A 429 17.52 -16.05 -6.69
N CYS A 430 17.17 -15.21 -7.66
CA CYS A 430 16.52 -13.92 -7.41
C CYS A 430 14.99 -14.09 -7.35
N GLY A 431 14.39 -14.51 -8.48
CA GLY A 431 12.98 -14.90 -8.54
C GLY A 431 11.97 -13.76 -8.66
N ILE A 432 12.42 -12.51 -8.87
CA ILE A 432 11.56 -11.33 -8.99
C ILE A 432 11.84 -10.55 -10.28
N TYR A 433 10.79 -10.01 -10.90
CA TYR A 433 10.86 -9.15 -12.08
C TYR A 433 9.96 -7.93 -11.91
N ALA A 434 10.43 -6.76 -12.36
CA ALA A 434 9.67 -5.51 -12.36
C ALA A 434 8.80 -5.40 -13.64
N GLY A 435 7.56 -4.95 -13.47
CA GLY A 435 6.64 -4.72 -14.59
C GLY A 435 6.75 -3.34 -15.21
N ASP A 436 7.26 -2.37 -14.47
CA ASP A 436 7.44 -0.97 -14.83
C ASP A 436 8.43 -0.28 -13.87
N GLU A 437 8.69 1.01 -14.08
CA GLU A 437 9.55 1.80 -13.17
C GLU A 437 8.91 1.97 -11.78
N ASP A 438 7.58 2.10 -11.70
CA ASP A 438 6.83 2.23 -10.45
C ASP A 438 7.01 1.01 -9.54
N SER A 439 7.24 -0.18 -10.10
CA SER A 439 7.52 -1.41 -9.35
C SER A 439 8.71 -1.25 -8.37
N TYR A 440 9.71 -0.44 -8.72
CA TYR A 440 10.88 -0.16 -7.87
C TYR A 440 10.59 0.86 -6.75
N ILE A 441 9.44 1.53 -6.80
CA ILE A 441 8.98 2.51 -5.82
C ILE A 441 7.92 1.87 -4.93
N ASP A 442 6.85 1.38 -5.55
CA ASP A 442 5.66 0.82 -4.91
C ASP A 442 5.98 -0.45 -4.11
N PHE A 443 6.98 -1.24 -4.55
CA PHE A 443 7.42 -2.46 -3.89
C PHE A 443 8.83 -2.34 -3.29
N ALA A 444 9.30 -1.12 -3.01
CA ALA A 444 10.68 -0.85 -2.55
C ALA A 444 11.08 -1.66 -1.30
N ASP A 445 10.15 -1.88 -0.35
CA ASP A 445 10.38 -2.70 0.85
C ASP A 445 10.87 -4.14 0.55
N VAL A 446 10.58 -4.65 -0.65
CA VAL A 446 11.06 -5.94 -1.17
C VAL A 446 12.24 -5.74 -2.11
N PHE A 447 12.10 -4.86 -3.12
CA PHE A 447 13.12 -4.69 -4.16
C PHE A 447 14.45 -4.15 -3.61
N ASP A 448 14.44 -3.11 -2.76
CA ASP A 448 15.66 -2.48 -2.27
C ASP A 448 16.60 -3.43 -1.51
N PRO A 449 16.15 -4.13 -0.44
CA PRO A 449 17.04 -5.03 0.29
C PRO A 449 17.48 -6.22 -0.57
N LEU A 450 16.60 -6.70 -1.47
CA LEU A 450 16.93 -7.77 -2.41
C LEU A 450 18.03 -7.34 -3.40
N ILE A 451 17.94 -6.14 -3.95
CA ILE A 451 18.93 -5.58 -4.89
C ILE A 451 20.26 -5.38 -4.18
N CYS A 452 20.24 -4.79 -2.99
CA CYS A 452 21.43 -4.58 -2.17
C CYS A 452 22.14 -5.91 -1.89
N GLU A 453 21.39 -6.95 -1.51
CA GLU A 453 21.96 -8.26 -1.24
C GLU A 453 22.52 -8.93 -2.49
N TYR A 454 21.78 -8.93 -3.60
CA TYR A 454 22.24 -9.55 -4.86
C TYR A 454 23.53 -8.91 -5.38
N HIS A 455 23.61 -7.58 -5.34
CA HIS A 455 24.76 -6.83 -5.86
C HIS A 455 25.88 -6.60 -4.82
N GLY A 456 25.67 -6.99 -3.56
CA GLY A 456 26.63 -6.79 -2.46
C GLY A 456 26.84 -5.32 -2.09
N LEU A 457 25.79 -4.50 -2.19
CA LEU A 457 25.81 -3.06 -1.96
C LEU A 457 25.14 -2.69 -0.63
N LYS A 458 25.56 -1.56 -0.05
CA LYS A 458 24.90 -0.98 1.13
C LYS A 458 23.69 -0.13 0.71
N PRO A 459 22.66 0.05 1.55
CA PRO A 459 21.42 0.76 1.17
C PRO A 459 21.59 2.19 0.65
N ASP A 460 22.66 2.88 1.05
CA ASP A 460 23.00 4.26 0.69
C ASP A 460 23.83 4.39 -0.60
N PHE A 461 24.04 3.29 -1.33
CA PHE A 461 24.77 3.31 -2.59
C PHE A 461 24.11 4.23 -3.62
N LYS A 462 24.94 4.77 -4.52
CA LYS A 462 24.49 5.45 -5.74
C LYS A 462 25.16 4.81 -6.95
N HIS A 463 24.49 4.90 -8.09
CA HIS A 463 25.07 4.46 -9.35
C HIS A 463 25.58 5.64 -10.17
N VAL A 464 26.67 5.43 -10.90
CA VAL A 464 27.22 6.40 -11.85
C VAL A 464 27.41 5.68 -13.18
N SER A 465 26.87 6.25 -14.25
CA SER A 465 27.09 5.78 -15.62
C SER A 465 28.18 6.61 -16.30
N ASP A 466 29.06 5.95 -17.04
CA ASP A 466 30.17 6.58 -17.76
C ASP A 466 30.52 5.77 -19.01
N MET A 467 30.15 6.29 -20.18
CA MET A 467 30.37 5.65 -21.49
C MET A 467 31.60 6.20 -22.23
N ASP A 468 32.45 7.00 -21.56
CA ASP A 468 33.59 7.65 -22.21
C ASP A 468 34.76 6.68 -22.44
N SER A 469 34.78 6.09 -23.64
CA SER A 469 35.83 5.16 -24.08
C SER A 469 37.25 5.72 -24.05
N SER A 470 37.44 7.05 -24.00
CA SER A 470 38.77 7.65 -23.91
C SER A 470 39.44 7.41 -22.56
N LYS A 471 38.66 7.13 -21.51
CA LYS A 471 39.12 6.84 -20.15
C LYS A 471 39.72 5.44 -19.99
N LEU A 472 39.48 4.53 -20.93
CA LEU A 472 40.09 3.21 -20.94
C LEU A 472 41.61 3.29 -21.11
N GLN A 473 42.32 2.57 -20.23
CA GLN A 473 43.77 2.44 -20.23
C GLN A 473 44.15 1.12 -20.90
N GLY A 474 44.80 1.21 -22.07
CA GLY A 474 45.20 0.04 -22.84
C GLY A 474 44.05 -0.69 -23.55
N ASN A 475 44.32 -1.94 -23.93
CA ASN A 475 43.38 -2.86 -24.57
C ASN A 475 43.79 -4.30 -24.18
N VAL A 476 43.06 -5.32 -24.64
CA VAL A 476 43.56 -6.69 -24.54
C VAL A 476 44.84 -6.81 -25.39
N ASN A 477 45.89 -7.43 -24.84
CA ASN A 477 47.18 -7.47 -25.50
C ASN A 477 47.10 -8.27 -26.81
N PRO A 478 47.87 -7.90 -27.86
CA PRO A 478 47.80 -8.56 -29.18
C PRO A 478 48.15 -10.06 -29.18
N GLU A 479 48.95 -10.53 -28.22
CA GLU A 479 49.32 -11.94 -28.06
C GLU A 479 48.22 -12.82 -27.46
N VAL A 480 47.20 -12.22 -26.84
CA VAL A 480 46.10 -12.98 -26.23
C VAL A 480 45.26 -13.60 -27.35
N PRO A 481 44.98 -14.92 -27.32
CA PRO A 481 44.23 -15.63 -28.35
C PRO A 481 42.73 -15.35 -28.23
N VAL A 482 42.32 -14.11 -28.54
CA VAL A 482 40.92 -13.68 -28.53
C VAL A 482 40.27 -13.93 -29.89
N HIS A 483 39.18 -14.68 -29.89
CA HIS A 483 38.36 -14.95 -31.07
C HIS A 483 37.42 -13.79 -31.40
N SER A 484 36.80 -13.22 -30.37
CA SER A 484 35.83 -12.14 -30.52
C SER A 484 35.61 -11.36 -29.23
N VAL A 485 35.25 -10.09 -29.38
CA VAL A 485 34.73 -9.24 -28.30
C VAL A 485 33.24 -8.98 -28.53
N ARG A 486 32.46 -8.96 -27.45
CA ARG A 486 31.05 -8.57 -27.46
C ARG A 486 30.71 -7.75 -26.21
N ILE A 487 30.17 -6.55 -26.41
CA ILE A 487 29.66 -5.71 -25.32
C ILE A 487 28.19 -5.41 -25.58
N ARG A 488 27.34 -5.70 -24.59
CA ARG A 488 25.90 -5.42 -24.65
C ARG A 488 25.44 -4.57 -23.47
N VAL A 489 24.40 -3.77 -23.70
CA VAL A 489 23.61 -3.12 -22.65
C VAL A 489 22.12 -3.32 -22.91
N GLY A 490 21.29 -3.29 -21.86
CA GLY A 490 19.84 -3.13 -22.01
C GLY A 490 19.41 -1.67 -21.80
N ARG A 491 18.31 -1.23 -22.42
CA ARG A 491 17.67 0.07 -22.18
C ARG A 491 16.15 -0.07 -22.25
N SER A 492 15.47 0.71 -21.42
CA SER A 492 14.01 0.78 -21.34
C SER A 492 13.56 2.24 -21.45
N ILE A 493 12.42 2.50 -22.07
CA ILE A 493 11.88 3.82 -22.42
C ILE A 493 10.86 4.25 -21.36
N GLN A 494 10.95 5.50 -20.91
CA GLN A 494 10.06 6.07 -19.88
C GLN A 494 8.57 6.02 -20.27
N GLY A 495 7.72 5.75 -19.29
CA GLY A 495 6.26 5.76 -19.43
C GLY A 495 5.66 4.56 -20.17
N TYR A 496 6.45 3.53 -20.49
CA TYR A 496 5.97 2.24 -20.97
C TYR A 496 6.21 1.18 -19.89
N GLY A 497 5.40 0.12 -19.87
CA GLY A 497 5.72 -1.06 -19.07
C GLY A 497 7.07 -1.67 -19.49
N LEU A 498 7.83 -2.19 -18.53
CA LEU A 498 8.95 -3.11 -18.78
C LEU A 498 8.41 -4.43 -19.37
N SER A 499 9.27 -5.31 -19.89
CA SER A 499 8.82 -6.49 -20.65
C SER A 499 7.76 -7.37 -19.96
N PRO A 500 7.75 -7.54 -18.62
CA PRO A 500 6.68 -8.21 -17.90
C PRO A 500 5.34 -7.46 -17.92
N GLY A 501 5.35 -6.13 -17.72
CA GLY A 501 4.15 -5.30 -17.57
C GLY A 501 3.65 -4.64 -18.86
N ILE A 502 4.46 -4.59 -19.90
CA ILE A 502 4.11 -3.94 -21.17
C ILE A 502 2.84 -4.55 -21.79
N THR A 503 1.93 -3.71 -22.29
CA THR A 503 0.75 -4.19 -23.02
C THR A 503 1.13 -4.62 -24.44
N LYS A 504 0.23 -5.34 -25.12
CA LYS A 504 0.41 -5.72 -26.52
C LYS A 504 0.59 -4.49 -27.41
N GLU A 505 -0.26 -3.48 -27.22
CA GLU A 505 -0.26 -2.23 -27.98
C GLU A 505 1.02 -1.44 -27.72
N GLN A 506 1.43 -1.33 -26.46
CA GLN A 506 2.71 -0.69 -26.10
C GLN A 506 3.89 -1.42 -26.75
N ARG A 507 3.89 -2.75 -26.74
CA ARG A 507 4.98 -3.56 -27.33
C ARG A 507 5.11 -3.35 -28.83
N VAL A 508 4.00 -3.41 -29.56
CA VAL A 508 3.96 -3.10 -31.00
C VAL A 508 4.36 -1.64 -31.26
N GLY A 509 3.92 -0.71 -30.41
CA GLY A 509 4.31 0.70 -30.48
C GLY A 509 5.82 0.91 -30.32
N VAL A 510 6.46 0.24 -29.36
CA VAL A 510 7.92 0.28 -29.16
C VAL A 510 8.66 -0.30 -30.38
N GLU A 511 8.14 -1.36 -30.99
CA GLU A 511 8.70 -1.92 -32.24
C GLU A 511 8.68 -0.90 -33.37
N GLU A 512 7.52 -0.28 -33.61
CA GLU A 512 7.32 0.68 -34.69
C GLU A 512 8.14 1.96 -34.49
N LEU A 513 8.18 2.45 -33.25
CA LEU A 513 9.06 3.54 -32.85
C LEU A 513 10.50 3.21 -33.20
N PHE A 514 11.00 2.03 -32.82
CA PHE A 514 12.38 1.66 -33.10
C PHE A 514 12.67 1.47 -34.60
N LYS A 515 11.73 0.89 -35.37
CA LYS A 515 11.82 0.80 -36.84
C LYS A 515 12.00 2.16 -37.50
N ASN A 516 11.37 3.20 -36.97
CA ASN A 516 11.51 4.56 -37.47
C ASN A 516 12.79 5.23 -36.97
N ALA A 517 13.16 5.01 -35.71
CA ALA A 517 14.39 5.50 -35.12
C ALA A 517 15.64 4.99 -35.87
N CYS A 518 15.72 3.69 -36.17
CA CYS A 518 16.93 3.10 -36.76
C CYS A 518 17.19 3.55 -38.21
N LYS A 519 16.20 4.12 -38.91
CA LYS A 519 16.38 4.71 -40.26
C LYS A 519 17.29 5.94 -40.25
N LYS A 520 17.45 6.58 -39.09
CA LYS A 520 18.30 7.77 -38.92
C LYS A 520 19.76 7.43 -38.65
N PHE A 521 20.09 6.15 -38.43
CA PHE A 521 21.47 5.73 -38.19
C PHE A 521 22.31 5.87 -39.45
N SER A 522 23.50 6.44 -39.29
CA SER A 522 24.42 6.76 -40.39
C SER A 522 25.80 6.17 -40.14
N GLY A 523 26.67 6.23 -41.15
CA GLY A 523 28.03 5.70 -41.06
C GLY A 523 28.06 4.20 -40.77
N ASP A 524 28.96 3.79 -39.87
CA ASP A 524 29.13 2.38 -39.47
C ASP A 524 27.96 1.83 -38.65
N LEU A 525 27.00 2.66 -38.23
CA LEU A 525 25.80 2.23 -37.49
C LEU A 525 24.59 2.01 -38.39
N SER A 526 24.65 2.41 -39.67
CA SER A 526 23.53 2.25 -40.61
C SER A 526 23.27 0.76 -40.91
N GLY A 527 22.01 0.38 -41.03
CA GLY A 527 21.62 -1.02 -41.07
C GLY A 527 20.17 -1.26 -41.43
N GLN A 528 19.73 -2.50 -41.22
CA GLN A 528 18.39 -2.95 -41.55
C GLN A 528 17.69 -3.54 -40.32
N TYR A 529 16.38 -3.33 -40.26
CA TYR A 529 15.50 -3.91 -39.25
C TYR A 529 14.76 -5.12 -39.81
N PHE A 530 14.70 -6.19 -39.03
CA PHE A 530 14.07 -7.46 -39.33
C PHE A 530 13.04 -7.77 -38.24
N ALA A 531 11.76 -7.56 -38.54
CA ALA A 531 10.67 -7.96 -37.65
C ALA A 531 10.63 -9.50 -37.56
N LEU A 532 10.40 -10.05 -36.37
CA LEU A 532 10.16 -11.49 -36.20
C LEU A 532 8.80 -11.88 -36.77
N THR A 533 7.81 -10.99 -36.71
CA THR A 533 6.49 -11.23 -37.31
C THR A 533 6.60 -11.25 -38.83
N GLY A 534 6.23 -12.38 -39.44
CA GLY A 534 6.28 -12.56 -40.88
C GLY A 534 7.70 -12.69 -41.46
N MET A 535 8.71 -12.97 -40.64
CA MET A 535 10.09 -13.16 -41.09
C MET A 535 10.20 -14.33 -42.08
N ASP A 536 10.86 -14.11 -43.21
CA ASP A 536 11.17 -15.18 -44.18
C ASP A 536 12.12 -16.21 -43.57
N GLU A 537 11.90 -17.49 -43.86
CA GLU A 537 12.64 -18.60 -43.27
C GLU A 537 14.14 -18.59 -43.62
N LYS A 538 14.52 -18.10 -44.82
CA LYS A 538 15.94 -17.97 -45.17
C LYS A 538 16.62 -16.87 -44.36
N VAL A 539 15.91 -15.75 -44.16
CA VAL A 539 16.40 -14.67 -43.29
C VAL A 539 16.51 -15.16 -41.85
N ARG A 540 15.50 -15.89 -41.36
CA ARG A 540 15.51 -16.50 -40.03
C ARG A 540 16.72 -17.41 -39.84
N GLN A 541 16.96 -18.34 -40.77
CA GLN A 541 18.08 -19.26 -40.71
C GLN A 541 19.42 -18.52 -40.76
N GLN A 542 19.56 -17.49 -41.60
CA GLN A 542 20.75 -16.66 -41.65
C GLN A 542 21.04 -15.98 -40.29
N LEU A 543 20.01 -15.40 -39.65
CA LEU A 543 20.15 -14.80 -38.33
C LEU A 543 20.47 -15.83 -37.23
N VAL A 544 20.02 -17.08 -37.37
CA VAL A 544 20.44 -18.18 -36.49
C VAL A 544 21.92 -18.50 -36.68
N ASP A 545 22.35 -18.65 -37.93
CA ASP A 545 23.74 -19.01 -38.27
C ASP A 545 24.73 -17.91 -37.83
N ASP A 546 24.31 -16.65 -37.92
CA ASP A 546 25.06 -15.49 -37.41
C ASP A 546 25.03 -15.36 -35.88
N HIS A 547 24.25 -16.19 -35.19
CA HIS A 547 24.00 -16.13 -33.74
C HIS A 547 23.31 -14.81 -33.28
N PHE A 548 22.47 -14.25 -34.14
CA PHE A 548 21.76 -12.98 -33.93
C PHE A 548 20.30 -13.16 -33.52
N LEU A 549 19.69 -14.30 -33.83
CA LEU A 549 18.29 -14.56 -33.51
C LEU A 549 18.11 -14.97 -32.04
N PHE A 550 17.21 -14.28 -31.33
CA PHE A 550 16.68 -14.73 -30.04
C PHE A 550 15.36 -15.49 -30.25
N MET A 551 15.07 -16.45 -29.37
CA MET A 551 13.93 -17.38 -29.53
C MET A 551 13.08 -17.40 -28.26
N SER A 552 11.78 -17.68 -28.43
CA SER A 552 10.88 -18.01 -27.33
C SER A 552 11.13 -19.45 -26.85
N GLY A 553 10.86 -19.70 -25.58
CA GLY A 553 10.90 -21.05 -25.03
C GLY A 553 11.36 -21.11 -23.59
N ASP A 554 11.83 -20.00 -23.02
CA ASP A 554 12.31 -19.99 -21.64
C ASP A 554 11.12 -20.02 -20.66
N PRO A 555 11.01 -21.05 -19.79
CA PRO A 555 9.89 -21.14 -18.86
C PRO A 555 9.79 -19.96 -17.89
N ASN A 556 10.92 -19.37 -17.48
CA ASN A 556 10.95 -18.22 -16.58
C ASN A 556 10.43 -16.97 -17.29
N LEU A 557 10.84 -16.73 -18.54
CA LEU A 557 10.36 -15.57 -19.31
C LEU A 557 8.86 -15.67 -19.61
N LYS A 558 8.33 -16.89 -19.80
CA LYS A 558 6.89 -17.14 -19.94
C LYS A 558 6.13 -16.81 -18.65
N VAL A 559 6.56 -17.33 -17.51
CA VAL A 559 5.91 -17.08 -16.21
C VAL A 559 6.03 -15.61 -15.79
N ALA A 560 7.17 -14.98 -16.06
CA ALA A 560 7.35 -13.54 -15.86
C ALA A 560 6.51 -12.68 -16.83
N GLY A 561 5.82 -13.27 -17.81
CA GLY A 561 4.96 -12.56 -18.74
C GLY A 561 5.70 -11.81 -19.86
N MET A 562 7.00 -12.05 -20.06
CA MET A 562 7.82 -11.39 -21.08
C MET A 562 7.57 -11.95 -22.49
N GLU A 563 7.17 -13.22 -22.59
CA GLU A 563 6.87 -13.90 -23.87
C GLU A 563 5.40 -13.78 -24.32
N ARG A 564 4.57 -12.94 -23.65
CA ARG A 564 3.17 -12.72 -24.06
C ARG A 564 3.08 -12.21 -25.50
N ASP A 565 2.09 -12.67 -26.25
CA ASP A 565 1.84 -12.23 -27.64
C ASP A 565 2.99 -12.52 -28.62
N TRP A 566 3.83 -13.52 -28.35
CA TRP A 566 4.97 -13.84 -29.22
C TRP A 566 4.52 -14.25 -30.64
N PRO A 567 5.17 -13.78 -31.73
CA PRO A 567 6.36 -12.90 -31.79
C PRO A 567 6.03 -11.41 -32.03
N GLU A 568 4.81 -10.95 -31.76
CA GLU A 568 4.36 -9.59 -32.10
C GLU A 568 5.17 -8.51 -31.39
N GLY A 569 5.56 -7.44 -32.08
CA GLY A 569 6.33 -6.36 -31.47
C GLY A 569 7.83 -6.67 -31.30
N ARG A 570 8.34 -7.81 -31.79
CA ARG A 570 9.75 -8.22 -31.63
C ARG A 570 10.50 -8.13 -32.95
N GLY A 571 11.77 -7.76 -32.88
CA GLY A 571 12.64 -7.71 -34.05
C GLY A 571 14.10 -7.50 -33.72
N ILE A 572 14.91 -7.54 -34.78
CA ILE A 572 16.36 -7.44 -34.72
C ILE A 572 16.79 -6.37 -35.72
N PHE A 573 17.65 -5.48 -35.28
CA PHE A 573 18.42 -4.61 -36.15
C PHE A 573 19.87 -5.04 -36.17
N HIS A 574 20.52 -4.95 -37.33
CA HIS A 574 21.97 -4.98 -37.39
C HIS A 574 22.50 -4.10 -38.53
N ASN A 575 23.72 -3.58 -38.35
CA ASN A 575 24.45 -2.88 -39.41
C ASN A 575 24.96 -3.84 -40.49
N GLU A 576 25.39 -3.30 -41.63
CA GLU A 576 25.89 -4.10 -42.77
C GLU A 576 27.11 -4.96 -42.38
N ALA A 577 28.02 -4.41 -41.58
CA ALA A 577 29.22 -5.10 -41.11
C ALA A 577 28.95 -6.17 -40.04
N LYS A 578 27.72 -6.30 -39.55
CA LYS A 578 27.33 -7.22 -38.46
C LYS A 578 28.13 -7.01 -37.17
N THR A 579 28.51 -5.77 -36.89
CA THR A 579 29.31 -5.34 -35.74
C THR A 579 28.53 -4.48 -34.73
N PHE A 580 27.30 -4.09 -35.06
CA PHE A 580 26.38 -3.38 -34.19
C PHE A 580 24.96 -3.92 -34.39
N LEU A 581 24.28 -4.27 -33.30
CA LEU A 581 22.97 -4.91 -33.30
C LEU A 581 22.06 -4.33 -32.21
N VAL A 582 20.76 -4.39 -32.43
CA VAL A 582 19.76 -4.11 -31.40
C VAL A 582 18.66 -5.17 -31.44
N TRP A 583 18.42 -5.84 -30.32
CA TRP A 583 17.22 -6.66 -30.15
C TRP A 583 16.12 -5.81 -29.53
N VAL A 584 14.90 -5.96 -30.03
CA VAL A 584 13.72 -5.21 -29.59
C VAL A 584 12.71 -6.16 -28.94
N ASN A 585 12.28 -5.81 -27.73
CA ASN A 585 11.24 -6.48 -26.93
C ASN A 585 11.51 -7.96 -26.60
N GLU A 586 12.77 -8.29 -26.28
CA GLU A 586 13.18 -9.60 -25.77
C GLU A 586 12.98 -9.65 -24.24
N GLU A 587 14.06 -9.61 -23.44
CA GLU A 587 13.99 -9.55 -21.97
C GLU A 587 13.84 -8.10 -21.46
N ASP A 588 14.53 -7.17 -22.12
CA ASP A 588 14.36 -5.72 -21.99
C ASP A 588 13.76 -5.17 -23.30
N GLN A 589 13.25 -3.94 -23.26
CA GLN A 589 12.68 -3.31 -24.46
C GLN A 589 13.73 -3.16 -25.58
N LEU A 590 14.97 -2.77 -25.23
CA LEU A 590 16.09 -2.70 -26.16
C LEU A 590 17.32 -3.38 -25.57
N ARG A 591 17.98 -4.23 -26.35
CA ARG A 591 19.31 -4.78 -26.04
C ARG A 591 20.27 -4.39 -27.14
N ILE A 592 21.13 -3.42 -26.84
CA ILE A 592 22.06 -2.78 -27.77
C ILE A 592 23.42 -3.48 -27.65
N ILE A 593 23.97 -3.93 -28.76
CA ILE A 593 25.13 -4.83 -28.82
C ILE A 593 26.14 -4.28 -29.81
N SER A 594 27.41 -4.28 -29.42
CA SER A 594 28.56 -4.07 -30.30
C SER A 594 29.47 -5.28 -30.21
N MET A 595 29.96 -5.77 -31.34
CA MET A 595 30.84 -6.94 -31.39
C MET A 595 31.74 -6.93 -32.61
N GLN A 596 32.87 -7.63 -32.54
CA GLN A 596 33.72 -7.93 -33.69
C GLN A 596 34.67 -9.10 -33.39
N LYS A 597 35.31 -9.64 -34.43
CA LYS A 597 36.40 -10.63 -34.28
C LYS A 597 37.69 -9.98 -33.76
N GLY A 598 38.54 -10.78 -33.11
CA GLY A 598 39.79 -10.31 -32.51
C GLY A 598 39.60 -9.68 -31.13
N GLY A 599 40.66 -9.05 -30.60
CA GLY A 599 40.72 -8.54 -29.23
C GLY A 599 40.57 -7.03 -29.04
N ASP A 600 40.08 -6.29 -30.05
CA ASP A 600 39.93 -4.83 -29.93
C ASP A 600 38.68 -4.44 -29.12
N VAL A 601 38.82 -4.48 -27.78
CA VAL A 601 37.74 -4.13 -26.85
C VAL A 601 37.41 -2.65 -26.90
N LYS A 602 38.43 -1.79 -26.97
CA LYS A 602 38.26 -0.33 -27.00
C LYS A 602 37.43 0.12 -28.20
N GLY A 603 37.73 -0.37 -29.41
CA GLY A 603 36.95 -0.05 -30.61
C GLY A 603 35.51 -0.56 -30.55
N VAL A 604 35.28 -1.73 -29.95
CA VAL A 604 33.92 -2.25 -29.71
C VAL A 604 33.15 -1.38 -28.74
N PHE A 605 33.77 -0.93 -27.64
CA PHE A 605 33.16 -0.07 -26.64
C PHE A 605 32.87 1.34 -27.19
N GLU A 606 33.79 1.93 -27.94
CA GLU A 606 33.59 3.21 -28.61
C GLU A 606 32.40 3.18 -29.58
N ARG A 607 32.31 2.13 -30.41
CA ARG A 607 31.15 1.93 -31.29
C ARG A 607 29.85 1.74 -30.51
N LEU A 608 29.90 1.02 -29.38
CA LEU A 608 28.73 0.85 -28.52
C LEU A 608 28.27 2.18 -27.92
N ALA A 609 29.19 3.02 -27.43
CA ALA A 609 28.88 4.32 -26.87
C ALA A 609 28.20 5.24 -27.90
N ARG A 610 28.77 5.34 -29.10
CA ARG A 610 28.14 6.06 -30.24
C ARG A 610 26.77 5.47 -30.60
N GLY A 611 26.67 4.15 -30.62
CA GLY A 611 25.43 3.43 -30.92
C GLY A 611 24.33 3.69 -29.90
N ILE A 612 24.63 3.64 -28.60
CA ILE A 612 23.66 3.95 -27.53
C ILE A 612 23.19 5.39 -27.62
N GLN A 613 24.11 6.33 -27.88
CA GLN A 613 23.76 7.74 -28.08
C GLN A 613 22.81 7.91 -29.27
N ALA A 614 23.15 7.33 -30.44
CA ALA A 614 22.33 7.40 -31.63
C ALA A 614 20.93 6.78 -31.42
N VAL A 615 20.85 5.64 -30.74
CA VAL A 615 19.58 4.99 -30.38
C VAL A 615 18.78 5.90 -29.45
N GLY A 616 19.38 6.41 -28.37
CA GLY A 616 18.71 7.27 -27.39
C GLY A 616 18.17 8.56 -28.00
N GLU A 617 18.99 9.27 -28.77
CA GLU A 617 18.58 10.49 -29.49
C GLU A 617 17.43 10.21 -30.47
N SER A 618 17.49 9.09 -31.18
CA SER A 618 16.46 8.72 -32.15
C SER A 618 15.16 8.30 -31.47
N VAL A 619 15.22 7.52 -30.39
CA VAL A 619 14.06 7.14 -29.57
C VAL A 619 13.40 8.38 -28.96
N LYS A 620 14.20 9.31 -28.42
CA LYS A 620 13.70 10.57 -27.87
C LYS A 620 13.04 11.44 -28.94
N ALA A 621 13.63 11.52 -30.14
CA ALA A 621 13.05 12.27 -31.24
C ALA A 621 11.70 11.69 -31.72
N GLU A 622 11.53 10.37 -31.69
CA GLU A 622 10.27 9.72 -32.13
C GLU A 622 9.18 9.72 -31.05
N SER A 623 9.55 9.61 -29.76
CA SER A 623 8.59 9.41 -28.66
C SER A 623 8.44 10.59 -27.70
N GLY A 624 9.39 11.52 -27.70
CA GLY A 624 9.50 12.55 -26.67
C GLY A 624 9.94 12.01 -25.29
N LYS A 625 10.42 10.77 -25.21
CA LYS A 625 10.79 10.09 -23.96
C LYS A 625 12.27 9.73 -23.93
N ASP A 626 12.89 9.83 -22.76
CA ASP A 626 14.25 9.35 -22.51
C ASP A 626 14.23 7.87 -22.09
N PHE A 627 15.41 7.28 -21.94
CA PHE A 627 15.55 6.01 -21.23
C PHE A 627 15.30 6.19 -19.73
N ILE A 628 14.79 5.14 -19.08
CA ILE A 628 14.56 5.13 -17.64
C ILE A 628 15.91 5.09 -16.92
N LEU A 629 16.20 6.14 -16.16
CA LEU A 629 17.43 6.31 -15.38
C LEU A 629 17.08 6.72 -13.95
N SER A 630 17.41 5.86 -12.99
CA SER A 630 17.30 6.10 -11.55
C SER A 630 18.64 6.59 -11.01
N GLU A 631 18.64 7.59 -10.14
CA GLU A 631 19.86 8.04 -9.44
C GLU A 631 20.46 6.92 -8.58
N LYS A 632 19.60 6.09 -7.97
CA LYS A 632 20.01 4.96 -7.14
C LYS A 632 20.37 3.74 -7.98
N PHE A 633 19.48 3.33 -8.89
CA PHE A 633 19.59 2.05 -9.59
C PHE A 633 20.24 2.13 -10.98
N GLY A 634 20.63 3.32 -11.46
CA GLY A 634 21.10 3.49 -12.83
C GLY A 634 20.00 3.20 -13.85
N TYR A 635 20.35 2.65 -15.00
CA TYR A 635 19.36 2.25 -16.00
C TYR A 635 18.46 1.15 -15.44
N VAL A 636 17.15 1.31 -15.66
CA VAL A 636 16.14 0.41 -15.11
C VAL A 636 15.79 -0.70 -16.10
N HIS A 637 15.69 -1.92 -15.59
CA HIS A 637 15.50 -3.16 -16.35
C HIS A 637 14.38 -4.00 -15.75
N SER A 638 13.83 -4.94 -16.51
CA SER A 638 12.84 -5.89 -16.00
C SER A 638 13.41 -6.78 -14.89
N CYS A 639 14.67 -7.19 -15.03
CA CYS A 639 15.36 -8.05 -14.07
C CYS A 639 16.28 -7.21 -13.17
N PRO A 640 16.13 -7.25 -11.83
CA PRO A 640 16.97 -6.49 -10.91
C PRO A 640 18.47 -6.80 -11.01
N THR A 641 18.82 -7.97 -11.52
CA THR A 641 20.22 -8.37 -11.75
C THR A 641 20.88 -7.58 -12.89
N ASN A 642 20.09 -6.98 -13.77
CA ASN A 642 20.55 -6.19 -14.90
C ASN A 642 20.67 -4.69 -14.59
N LEU A 643 20.25 -4.22 -13.42
CA LEU A 643 20.30 -2.80 -13.02
C LEU A 643 21.70 -2.18 -13.11
N GLY A 644 21.74 -0.85 -13.11
CA GLY A 644 22.96 -0.06 -13.16
C GLY A 644 23.33 0.24 -14.59
N THR A 645 24.43 -0.36 -15.04
CA THR A 645 24.91 -0.20 -16.42
C THR A 645 24.06 -0.94 -17.45
N GLY A 646 23.35 -2.00 -17.04
CA GLY A 646 22.80 -2.97 -17.98
C GLY A 646 23.87 -3.79 -18.70
N MET A 647 25.15 -3.64 -18.35
CA MET A 647 26.26 -4.03 -19.20
C MET A 647 26.72 -5.46 -18.99
N ARG A 648 27.02 -6.13 -20.11
CA ARG A 648 27.91 -7.28 -20.15
C ARG A 648 28.93 -7.10 -21.27
N ALA A 649 30.17 -6.81 -20.88
CA ALA A 649 31.36 -6.83 -21.72
C ALA A 649 32.02 -8.20 -21.62
N SER A 650 32.32 -8.82 -22.76
CA SER A 650 32.91 -10.15 -22.78
C SER A 650 33.82 -10.44 -23.96
N VAL A 651 34.72 -11.40 -23.78
CA VAL A 651 35.62 -11.91 -24.81
C VAL A 651 35.61 -13.43 -24.84
N HIS A 652 35.67 -13.99 -26.04
CA HIS A 652 35.98 -15.41 -26.24
C HIS A 652 37.50 -15.57 -26.35
N VAL A 653 38.12 -16.22 -25.37
CA VAL A 653 39.58 -16.37 -25.27
C VAL A 653 39.97 -17.81 -24.98
N ASP A 654 41.07 -18.26 -25.59
CA ASP A 654 41.66 -19.57 -25.33
C ASP A 654 42.57 -19.54 -24.10
N LEU A 655 42.28 -20.41 -23.12
CA LEU A 655 43.04 -20.58 -21.88
C LEU A 655 43.35 -22.06 -21.63
N PRO A 656 44.20 -22.70 -22.46
CA PRO A 656 44.50 -24.13 -22.35
C PRO A 656 45.27 -24.50 -21.08
N GLY A 657 46.11 -23.61 -20.54
CA GLY A 657 46.81 -23.82 -19.26
C GLY A 657 45.83 -23.92 -18.09
N TRP A 658 44.88 -23.00 -17.99
CA TRP A 658 43.78 -23.02 -17.02
C TRP A 658 42.84 -24.19 -17.21
N THR A 659 42.57 -24.58 -18.46
CA THR A 659 41.78 -25.79 -18.75
C THR A 659 42.46 -27.02 -18.15
N LYS A 660 43.80 -27.10 -18.23
CA LYS A 660 44.58 -28.19 -17.66
C LYS A 660 44.68 -28.12 -16.13
N GLU A 661 44.79 -26.91 -15.57
CA GLU A 661 44.86 -26.69 -14.13
C GLU A 661 43.53 -26.99 -13.42
N GLY A 662 42.40 -26.62 -14.04
CA GLY A 662 41.05 -26.95 -13.57
C GLY A 662 40.10 -25.76 -13.59
N VAL A 663 38.87 -25.99 -14.09
CA VAL A 663 37.84 -24.95 -14.27
C VAL A 663 37.41 -24.31 -12.94
N ASP A 664 37.37 -25.06 -11.85
CA ASP A 664 36.95 -24.50 -10.55
C ASP A 664 38.02 -23.55 -9.97
N LEU A 665 39.30 -23.80 -10.27
CA LEU A 665 40.38 -22.87 -9.93
C LEU A 665 40.32 -21.61 -10.80
N LEU A 666 40.03 -21.75 -12.10
CA LEU A 666 39.77 -20.61 -12.98
C LEU A 666 38.59 -19.77 -12.47
N LYS A 667 37.46 -20.38 -12.10
CA LYS A 667 36.31 -19.67 -11.52
C LYS A 667 36.69 -18.88 -10.27
N LYS A 668 37.45 -19.50 -9.37
CA LYS A 668 37.94 -18.82 -8.15
C LYS A 668 38.86 -17.65 -8.49
N ARG A 669 39.76 -17.82 -9.46
CA ARG A 669 40.66 -16.74 -9.89
C ARG A 669 39.89 -15.59 -10.56
N CYS A 670 38.94 -15.91 -11.42
CA CYS A 670 38.05 -14.92 -12.04
C CYS A 670 37.28 -14.11 -10.98
N GLU A 671 36.80 -14.75 -9.92
CA GLU A 671 36.13 -14.07 -8.81
C GLU A 671 37.04 -13.02 -8.15
N GLU A 672 38.31 -13.35 -7.89
CA GLU A 672 39.31 -12.40 -7.36
C GLU A 672 39.55 -11.21 -8.31
N LEU A 673 39.49 -11.48 -9.61
CA LEU A 673 39.64 -10.49 -10.69
C LEU A 673 38.31 -9.78 -11.04
N LYS A 674 37.21 -10.07 -10.34
CA LYS A 674 35.86 -9.51 -10.58
C LYS A 674 35.31 -9.75 -12.00
N VAL A 675 35.78 -10.82 -12.64
CA VAL A 675 35.26 -11.34 -13.91
C VAL A 675 34.64 -12.72 -13.68
N GLN A 676 33.99 -13.29 -14.68
CA GLN A 676 33.40 -14.62 -14.60
C GLN A 676 33.65 -15.40 -15.90
N PRO A 677 34.02 -16.69 -15.83
CA PRO A 677 34.16 -17.55 -16.99
C PRO A 677 32.85 -18.29 -17.29
N ARG A 678 32.45 -18.35 -18.56
CA ARG A 678 31.29 -19.12 -19.05
C ARG A 678 31.66 -19.94 -20.28
N GLY A 679 30.81 -20.89 -20.66
CA GLY A 679 30.94 -21.60 -21.94
C GLY A 679 30.57 -20.72 -23.14
N THR A 680 30.98 -21.13 -24.33
CA THR A 680 30.87 -20.34 -25.58
C THR A 680 29.44 -20.22 -26.13
N ARG A 681 28.43 -20.84 -25.48
CA ARG A 681 27.01 -20.81 -25.88
C ARG A 681 26.09 -20.12 -24.86
N GLY A 682 26.62 -19.25 -24.00
CA GLY A 682 25.83 -18.47 -23.03
C GLY A 682 25.75 -19.10 -21.64
N GLU A 683 24.81 -18.61 -20.81
CA GLU A 683 24.72 -18.94 -19.37
C GLU A 683 24.54 -20.43 -19.05
N SER A 684 23.94 -21.19 -19.97
CA SER A 684 23.70 -22.63 -19.83
C SER A 684 24.53 -23.49 -20.80
N GLY A 685 25.46 -22.89 -21.54
CA GLY A 685 26.27 -23.57 -22.54
C GLY A 685 27.50 -24.25 -21.96
N GLY A 686 27.75 -25.51 -22.34
CA GLY A 686 28.99 -26.21 -22.00
C GLY A 686 30.24 -25.56 -22.64
N GLN A 687 31.39 -25.70 -21.98
CA GLN A 687 32.69 -25.32 -22.54
C GLN A 687 33.01 -26.19 -23.77
N THR A 688 33.50 -25.58 -24.85
CA THR A 688 34.07 -26.32 -25.99
C THR A 688 35.58 -26.17 -25.98
N GLY A 689 36.31 -27.27 -25.80
CA GLY A 689 37.78 -27.24 -25.81
C GLY A 689 38.35 -26.43 -24.65
N HIS A 690 39.16 -25.41 -24.96
CA HIS A 690 39.82 -24.53 -24.00
C HIS A 690 39.39 -23.06 -24.14
N THR A 691 38.30 -22.79 -24.86
CA THR A 691 37.77 -21.45 -25.09
C THR A 691 36.74 -21.09 -24.03
N TYR A 692 36.89 -19.89 -23.45
CA TYR A 692 36.00 -19.37 -22.41
C TYR A 692 35.42 -18.01 -22.81
N ASP A 693 34.16 -17.77 -22.43
CA ASP A 693 33.54 -16.45 -22.44
C ASP A 693 33.83 -15.75 -21.10
N ILE A 694 34.86 -14.90 -21.08
CA ILE A 694 35.25 -14.11 -19.90
C ILE A 694 34.48 -12.79 -19.93
N SER A 695 33.72 -12.50 -18.87
CA SER A 695 32.87 -11.30 -18.79
C SER A 695 32.94 -10.61 -17.44
N ASN A 696 32.60 -9.32 -17.38
CA ASN A 696 32.42 -8.63 -16.10
C ASN A 696 31.35 -9.32 -15.24
N LYS A 697 31.57 -9.36 -13.92
CA LYS A 697 30.62 -9.91 -12.95
C LYS A 697 29.59 -8.87 -12.52
N HIS A 698 30.06 -7.67 -12.16
CA HIS A 698 29.21 -6.61 -11.60
C HIS A 698 28.49 -5.81 -12.68
N ARG A 699 27.40 -5.13 -12.30
CA ARG A 699 26.63 -4.23 -13.17
C ARG A 699 26.17 -2.95 -12.49
N LEU A 700 25.79 -3.06 -11.22
CA LEU A 700 25.34 -1.97 -10.36
C LEU A 700 26.47 -1.53 -9.41
N GLY A 701 26.53 -0.25 -9.08
CA GLY A 701 27.61 0.34 -8.26
C GLY A 701 28.95 0.57 -8.97
N TYR A 702 29.04 0.29 -10.27
CA TYR A 702 30.23 0.51 -11.11
C TYR A 702 29.81 1.13 -12.43
N SER A 703 30.62 2.00 -13.01
CA SER A 703 30.39 2.59 -14.33
C SER A 703 30.76 1.65 -15.47
N GLU A 704 30.26 1.93 -16.68
CA GLU A 704 30.55 1.13 -17.87
C GLU A 704 32.04 1.08 -18.20
N VAL A 705 32.75 2.22 -18.10
CA VAL A 705 34.22 2.30 -18.25
C VAL A 705 34.93 1.37 -17.26
N GLU A 706 34.55 1.40 -15.97
CA GLU A 706 35.18 0.54 -14.95
C GLU A 706 34.97 -0.95 -15.24
N LEU A 707 33.78 -1.34 -15.68
CA LEU A 707 33.46 -2.74 -16.01
C LEU A 707 34.23 -3.22 -17.23
N VAL A 708 34.37 -2.38 -18.27
CA VAL A 708 35.15 -2.71 -19.46
C VAL A 708 36.64 -2.79 -19.12
N GLN A 709 37.17 -1.85 -18.34
CA GLN A 709 38.56 -1.89 -17.88
C GLN A 709 38.85 -3.14 -17.05
N THR A 710 37.96 -3.48 -16.11
CA THR A 710 38.07 -4.69 -15.28
C THR A 710 38.15 -5.95 -16.15
N MET A 711 37.34 -6.02 -17.21
CA MET A 711 37.36 -7.15 -18.14
C MET A 711 38.68 -7.21 -18.93
N ILE A 712 39.16 -6.08 -19.46
CA ILE A 712 40.46 -6.00 -20.16
C ILE A 712 41.60 -6.49 -19.27
N ASP A 713 41.70 -5.95 -18.05
CA ASP A 713 42.78 -6.26 -17.11
C ASP A 713 42.72 -7.72 -16.65
N GLY A 714 41.52 -8.23 -16.40
CA GLY A 714 41.27 -9.61 -16.04
C GLY A 714 41.71 -10.59 -17.13
N VAL A 715 41.35 -10.32 -18.38
CA VAL A 715 41.74 -11.16 -19.53
C VAL A 715 43.24 -11.18 -19.72
N ASN A 716 43.89 -10.01 -19.67
CA ASN A 716 45.35 -9.89 -19.80
C ASN A 716 46.09 -10.66 -18.69
N THR A 717 45.57 -10.58 -17.46
CA THR A 717 46.15 -11.28 -16.30
C THR A 717 45.95 -12.79 -16.42
N LEU A 718 44.73 -13.25 -16.74
CA LEU A 718 44.42 -14.66 -16.91
C LEU A 718 45.26 -15.30 -18.01
N TYR A 719 45.49 -14.61 -19.14
CA TYR A 719 46.34 -15.13 -20.21
C TYR A 719 47.81 -15.22 -19.80
N LYS A 720 48.34 -14.22 -19.08
CA LYS A 720 49.70 -14.27 -18.55
C LYS A 720 49.89 -15.48 -17.64
N GLU A 721 48.95 -15.71 -16.73
CA GLU A 721 48.93 -16.87 -15.83
C GLU A 721 48.76 -18.17 -16.63
N ASP A 722 47.94 -18.17 -17.69
CA ASP A 722 47.74 -19.31 -18.57
C ASP A 722 49.05 -19.77 -19.23
N VAL A 723 49.86 -18.83 -19.73
CA VAL A 723 51.17 -19.13 -20.34
C VAL A 723 52.13 -19.77 -19.32
N GLU A 724 52.07 -19.37 -18.04
CA GLU A 724 52.86 -20.00 -16.98
C GLU A 724 52.35 -21.40 -16.66
N LEU A 725 51.03 -21.60 -16.64
CA LEU A 725 50.40 -22.91 -16.46
C LEU A 725 50.70 -23.86 -17.62
N GLN A 726 50.69 -23.37 -18.87
CA GLN A 726 51.11 -24.15 -20.03
C GLN A 726 52.52 -24.69 -19.84
N LYS A 727 53.48 -23.84 -19.42
CA LYS A 727 54.86 -24.27 -19.11
C LYS A 727 54.90 -25.30 -17.98
N LYS A 728 54.16 -25.07 -16.90
CA LYS A 728 54.04 -26.02 -15.77
C LYS A 728 53.54 -27.40 -16.22
N HIS A 729 52.62 -27.42 -17.19
CA HIS A 729 52.02 -28.65 -17.73
C HIS A 729 52.76 -29.23 -18.95
N GLY A 730 53.87 -28.62 -19.38
CA GLY A 730 54.68 -29.09 -20.51
C GLY A 730 53.98 -28.96 -21.87
N MET A 731 53.17 -27.92 -22.05
CA MET A 731 52.39 -27.65 -23.27
C MET A 731 53.15 -26.79 -24.28
#